data_AF-A0AA36J2G8-F1
#
_entry.id   AF-A0AA36J2G8-F1
#
_cell.length_a   1.000
_cell.length_b   1.000
_cell.length_c   1.000
_cell.angle_alpha   90.00
_cell.angle_beta   90.00
_cell.angle_gamma   90.00
#
_symmetry.space_group_name_H-M   'P 1'
#
loop_
_entity.id
_entity.type
_entity.pdbx_description
1 polymer ?
#
loop_
_entity_poly.entity_id
_entity_poly.type
_entity_poly.pdbx_seq_one_letter_code
_entity_poly.pdbx_strand_id
1 'polypeptide(L)'
;MAESSREAVEARLTELEAHGLMSEGQPDESALVYLRNCDPTIALEALEQWEQGSFHTRDNPSASLVSLLKRLNRQGHNLAVRGAVEPDQAAEEQVEELLSQYGDKIDDSAKKALHTLGPIQAASILMDIDQQGDGIRNPSAFIMSAVKRNSGQEGSSSSGRRREPRLEQGPYADHRSDDRHSSYSRRRDNDRGGYDRGDDRGYDRGSTYERGSAYDSGAKDRSSRYNGGAYGSYGSDRNSRYEDGHAGGSYSSGGKRSRYSDYDRGGSLEGQIESLLEGLDIDESARGHLASVPEESQVQLLEELSRDSQVIRNHSAFTIATVKKIKDGKYRPRNPRDSGGGRERESGYSHSRTRSSYHESRKEAEEEARWPSYSQSTWSSLDEKAQAMVNTLSQEAAAALLSELESKMATVNNPSAFVCSQARRYRRYGQENYEDRSSGNRYRAYERQRSRSPRREPGVNLTEPDDYEDADAEKPQDQVVKFVNENKLGLDDRAMKALCSVPAMQAVQVMRDLMDLLDEGKDVRKGSAYVLKACREIAQDAGWTPHEVNGSDGLDEEDDTEVPADWRSMPLRKWLKSVDGGKGFLMQYEEPLMANYDTLEQIMELYVTPPGDDGKIAIDQTFFDDLKVEKTGHKRLFEKWFNDQWDL
;
A
#
# COMPACT_ATOMS: atom_id res chain seq x y z
N MET A 1 41.75 4.78 -26.85
CA MET A 1 40.73 5.85 -26.96
C MET A 1 40.26 6.34 -25.59
N ALA A 2 40.03 5.47 -24.60
CA ALA A 2 39.60 5.87 -23.25
C ALA A 2 40.62 6.74 -22.48
N GLU A 3 41.93 6.54 -22.63
CA GLU A 3 42.94 7.43 -22.00
C GLU A 3 42.89 8.84 -22.58
N SER A 4 42.77 8.96 -23.91
CA SER A 4 42.68 10.25 -24.61
C SER A 4 41.44 11.06 -24.22
N SER A 5 40.33 10.40 -23.86
CA SER A 5 39.12 11.09 -23.43
C SER A 5 39.18 11.56 -21.97
N ARG A 6 39.91 10.87 -21.09
CA ARG A 6 40.18 11.37 -19.73
C ARG A 6 41.12 12.57 -19.73
N GLU A 7 42.16 12.54 -20.56
CA GLU A 7 43.05 13.70 -20.75
C GLU A 7 42.29 14.93 -21.25
N ALA A 8 41.28 14.75 -22.11
CA ALA A 8 40.42 15.85 -22.58
C ALA A 8 39.60 16.49 -21.44
N VAL A 9 39.10 15.68 -20.50
CA VAL A 9 38.36 16.18 -19.32
C VAL A 9 39.28 16.99 -18.40
N GLU A 10 40.50 16.50 -18.13
CA GLU A 10 41.46 17.23 -17.30
C GLU A 10 41.94 18.52 -17.98
N ALA A 11 42.21 18.48 -19.29
CA ALA A 11 42.55 19.69 -20.06
C ALA A 11 41.43 20.74 -19.99
N ARG A 12 40.16 20.31 -20.05
CA ARG A 12 39.01 21.21 -19.97
C ARG A 12 38.84 21.82 -18.58
N LEU A 13 39.11 21.05 -17.51
CA LEU A 13 39.13 21.59 -16.14
C LEU A 13 40.21 22.68 -15.99
N THR A 14 41.43 22.43 -16.48
CA THR A 14 42.52 23.42 -16.45
C THR A 14 42.17 24.69 -17.23
N GLU A 15 41.44 24.56 -18.35
CA GLU A 15 40.97 25.70 -19.13
C GLU A 15 39.95 26.55 -18.34
N LEU A 16 38.99 25.93 -17.66
CA LEU A 16 38.00 26.64 -16.83
C LEU A 16 38.63 27.35 -15.62
N GLU A 17 39.65 26.73 -15.01
CA GLU A 17 40.47 27.38 -13.97
C GLU A 17 41.22 28.59 -14.54
N ALA A 18 41.82 28.47 -15.72
CA ALA A 18 42.53 29.57 -16.38
C ALA A 18 41.62 30.74 -16.76
N HIS A 19 40.35 30.48 -17.07
CA HIS A 19 39.34 31.51 -17.31
C HIS A 19 38.77 32.15 -16.04
N GLY A 20 39.12 31.64 -14.85
CA GLY A 20 38.57 32.11 -13.57
C GLY A 20 37.11 31.72 -13.35
N LEU A 21 36.61 30.73 -14.11
CA LEU A 21 35.26 30.16 -13.93
C LEU A 21 35.23 29.08 -12.86
N MET A 22 36.40 28.55 -12.49
CA MET A 22 36.61 27.71 -11.31
C MET A 22 37.75 28.30 -10.49
N SER A 23 37.56 28.39 -9.17
CA SER A 23 38.64 28.79 -8.26
C SER A 23 39.62 27.65 -8.07
N GLU A 24 40.91 27.95 -7.89
CA GLU A 24 41.93 26.95 -7.61
C GLU A 24 41.53 26.10 -6.38
N GLY A 25 41.38 24.79 -6.56
CA GLY A 25 40.87 23.87 -5.53
C GLY A 25 39.34 23.68 -5.50
N GLN A 26 38.61 24.24 -6.45
CA GLN A 26 37.22 23.89 -6.77
C GLN A 26 37.13 23.35 -8.20
N PRO A 27 36.44 22.23 -8.43
CA PRO A 27 35.60 21.49 -7.50
C PRO A 27 36.41 20.67 -6.47
N ASP A 28 35.78 20.33 -5.34
CA ASP A 28 36.44 19.52 -4.29
C ASP A 28 36.82 18.11 -4.79
N GLU A 29 37.69 17.43 -4.04
CA GLU A 29 38.19 16.10 -4.40
C GLU A 29 37.05 15.09 -4.65
N SER A 30 35.93 15.20 -3.93
CA SER A 30 34.81 14.28 -4.10
C SER A 30 34.10 14.47 -5.44
N ALA A 31 33.95 15.72 -5.87
CA ALA A 31 33.40 16.08 -7.17
C ALA A 31 34.38 15.75 -8.31
N LEU A 32 35.69 15.94 -8.12
CA LEU A 32 36.72 15.50 -9.08
C LEU A 32 36.71 13.98 -9.29
N VAL A 33 36.62 13.21 -8.21
CA VAL A 33 36.46 11.74 -8.29
C VAL A 33 35.19 11.37 -9.06
N TYR A 34 34.09 12.07 -8.82
CA TYR A 34 32.84 11.84 -9.57
C TYR A 34 32.98 12.14 -11.05
N LEU A 35 33.69 13.22 -11.40
CA LEU A 35 33.92 13.66 -12.78
C LEU A 35 34.85 12.69 -13.53
N ARG A 36 35.91 12.18 -12.87
CA ARG A 36 36.84 11.18 -13.40
C ARG A 36 36.21 9.81 -13.63
N ASN A 37 35.21 9.46 -12.81
CA ASN A 37 34.49 8.19 -12.89
C ASN A 37 33.27 8.24 -13.82
N CYS A 38 32.87 9.42 -14.28
CA CYS A 38 31.76 9.59 -15.22
C CYS A 38 32.20 9.27 -16.67
N ASP A 39 31.23 9.00 -17.55
CA ASP A 39 31.51 8.90 -18.99
C ASP A 39 32.16 10.21 -19.47
N PRO A 40 33.28 10.16 -20.20
CA PRO A 40 34.00 11.36 -20.63
C PRO A 40 33.14 12.33 -21.45
N THR A 41 32.19 11.82 -22.22
CA THR A 41 31.27 12.64 -23.04
C THR A 41 30.33 13.44 -22.13
N ILE A 42 29.77 12.76 -21.11
CA ILE A 42 28.89 13.38 -20.11
C ILE A 42 29.67 14.37 -19.25
N ALA A 43 30.91 14.04 -18.88
CA ALA A 43 31.79 14.93 -18.13
C ALA A 43 32.10 16.21 -18.92
N LEU A 44 32.44 16.09 -20.21
CA LEU A 44 32.69 17.24 -21.08
C LEU A 44 31.42 18.09 -21.28
N GLU A 45 30.27 17.47 -21.50
CA GLU A 45 28.98 18.18 -21.59
C GLU A 45 28.62 18.91 -20.28
N ALA A 46 28.89 18.28 -19.13
CA ALA A 46 28.69 18.91 -17.83
C ALA A 46 29.59 20.13 -17.64
N LEU A 47 30.86 20.05 -18.06
CA LEU A 47 31.79 21.17 -18.02
C LEU A 47 31.43 22.28 -19.01
N GLU A 48 30.85 21.94 -20.17
CA GLU A 48 30.32 22.93 -21.12
C GLU A 48 29.08 23.65 -20.57
N GLN A 49 28.12 22.91 -19.99
CA GLN A 49 26.96 23.50 -19.31
C GLN A 49 27.38 24.32 -18.08
N TRP A 50 28.46 23.92 -17.41
CA TRP A 50 29.05 24.69 -16.31
C TRP A 50 29.55 26.05 -16.77
N GLU A 51 30.26 26.11 -17.90
CA GLU A 51 30.77 27.35 -18.49
C GLU A 51 29.64 28.29 -18.94
N GLN A 52 28.61 27.72 -19.57
CA GLN A 52 27.48 28.51 -20.08
C GLN A 52 26.55 29.01 -18.97
N GLY A 53 26.53 28.32 -17.82
CA GLY A 53 25.65 28.64 -16.70
C GLY A 53 26.30 29.49 -15.60
N SER A 54 25.46 30.12 -14.77
CA SER A 54 25.88 30.81 -13.55
C SER A 54 26.17 29.84 -12.39
N PHE A 55 26.72 28.66 -12.66
CA PHE A 55 26.99 27.66 -11.62
C PHE A 55 28.18 28.04 -10.75
N HIS A 56 29.12 28.81 -11.30
CA HIS A 56 30.29 29.34 -10.61
C HIS A 56 29.95 30.40 -9.54
N THR A 57 28.76 31.00 -9.59
CA THR A 57 28.30 31.98 -8.57
C THR A 57 27.54 31.34 -7.42
N ARG A 58 27.36 30.01 -7.41
CA ARG A 58 26.63 29.30 -6.34
C ARG A 58 27.52 29.07 -5.12
N ASP A 59 26.92 29.12 -3.92
CA ASP A 59 27.61 28.95 -2.64
C ASP A 59 28.40 27.63 -2.52
N ASN A 60 27.98 26.59 -3.24
CA ASN A 60 28.65 25.30 -3.28
C ASN A 60 28.78 24.78 -4.72
N PRO A 61 29.88 25.11 -5.41
CA PRO A 61 30.07 24.74 -6.80
C PRO A 61 30.27 23.23 -6.97
N SER A 62 30.98 22.55 -6.06
CA SER A 62 31.18 21.09 -6.10
C SER A 62 29.85 20.33 -6.11
N ALA A 63 28.93 20.68 -5.21
CA ALA A 63 27.61 20.05 -5.13
C ALA A 63 26.76 20.31 -6.37
N SER A 64 26.88 21.51 -6.95
CA SER A 64 26.19 21.88 -8.19
C SER A 64 26.70 21.04 -9.37
N LEU A 65 28.02 20.85 -9.47
CA LEU A 65 28.65 20.05 -10.52
C LEU A 65 28.28 18.57 -10.42
N VAL A 66 28.27 18.00 -9.21
CA VAL A 66 27.83 16.61 -8.99
C VAL A 66 26.34 16.44 -9.33
N SER A 67 25.52 17.42 -9.00
CA SER A 67 24.08 17.40 -9.33
C SER A 67 23.85 17.47 -10.84
N LEU A 68 24.65 18.28 -11.55
CA LEU A 68 24.65 18.38 -13.00
C LEU A 68 25.06 17.07 -13.66
N LEU A 69 26.17 16.47 -13.20
CA LEU A 69 26.63 15.16 -13.68
C LEU A 69 25.57 14.07 -13.47
N LYS A 70 24.92 14.03 -12.30
CA LYS A 70 23.82 13.08 -12.03
C LYS A 70 22.60 13.34 -12.91
N ARG A 71 22.30 14.59 -13.24
CA ARG A 71 21.21 14.96 -14.15
C ARG A 71 21.53 14.49 -15.57
N LEU A 72 22.72 14.81 -16.07
CA LEU A 72 23.15 14.40 -17.41
C LEU A 72 23.32 12.90 -17.52
N ASN A 73 23.76 12.20 -16.48
CA ASN A 73 23.81 10.73 -16.51
C ASN A 73 22.42 10.10 -16.61
N ARG A 74 21.40 10.73 -16.00
CA ARG A 74 20.00 10.30 -16.16
C ARG A 74 19.44 10.61 -17.55
N GLN A 75 19.87 11.72 -18.16
CA GLN A 75 19.42 12.16 -19.50
C GLN A 75 20.19 11.45 -20.63
N GLY A 76 21.48 11.19 -20.46
CA GLY A 76 22.39 10.53 -21.39
C GLY A 76 22.00 9.07 -21.66
N HIS A 77 21.23 8.48 -20.75
CA HIS A 77 20.53 7.23 -20.97
C HIS A 77 19.55 7.27 -22.17
N ASN A 78 19.16 8.46 -22.64
CA ASN A 78 18.38 8.67 -23.88
C ASN A 78 19.23 9.13 -25.08
N LEU A 79 20.45 9.68 -24.88
CA LEU A 79 21.32 10.14 -25.97
C LEU A 79 22.16 9.02 -26.60
N ALA A 80 22.34 7.90 -25.89
CA ALA A 80 23.08 6.73 -26.38
C ALA A 80 22.42 5.96 -27.56
N VAL A 81 21.26 6.42 -28.06
CA VAL A 81 20.59 5.85 -29.26
C VAL A 81 21.32 6.18 -30.57
N ARG A 82 22.44 6.93 -30.54
CA ARG A 82 23.26 7.22 -31.74
C ARG A 82 24.65 6.58 -31.69
N GLY A 83 24.71 5.27 -31.92
CA GLY A 83 25.76 4.69 -32.78
C GLY A 83 27.06 4.15 -32.14
N ALA A 84 27.09 3.83 -30.85
CA ALA A 84 28.15 3.00 -30.26
C ALA A 84 27.53 1.71 -29.70
N VAL A 85 28.37 0.67 -29.55
CA VAL A 85 28.06 -0.67 -29.01
C VAL A 85 26.84 -0.66 -28.08
N GLU A 86 25.85 -1.51 -28.38
CA GLU A 86 24.59 -1.60 -27.64
C GLU A 86 24.86 -1.50 -26.13
N PRO A 87 24.34 -0.47 -25.43
CA PRO A 87 24.69 -0.19 -24.04
C PRO A 87 24.38 -1.36 -23.10
N ASP A 88 23.44 -2.22 -23.50
CA ASP A 88 23.12 -3.44 -22.78
C ASP A 88 24.27 -4.46 -22.79
N GLN A 89 25.05 -4.56 -23.88
CA GLN A 89 26.20 -5.49 -23.93
C GLN A 89 27.34 -5.05 -23.03
N ALA A 90 27.66 -3.75 -23.01
CA ALA A 90 28.69 -3.21 -22.12
C ALA A 90 28.27 -3.37 -20.65
N ALA A 91 26.98 -3.17 -20.34
CA ALA A 91 26.45 -3.40 -19.01
C ALA A 91 26.45 -4.89 -18.63
N GLU A 92 26.17 -5.80 -19.55
CA GLU A 92 26.25 -7.25 -19.33
C GLU A 92 27.68 -7.69 -19.01
N GLU A 93 28.67 -7.25 -19.79
CA GLU A 93 30.09 -7.54 -19.53
C GLU A 93 30.52 -7.03 -18.16
N GLN A 94 30.07 -5.83 -17.79
CA GLN A 94 30.38 -5.24 -16.47
C GLN A 94 29.70 -5.99 -15.32
N VAL A 95 28.47 -6.47 -15.49
CA VAL A 95 27.80 -7.32 -14.50
C VAL A 95 28.57 -8.63 -14.33
N GLU A 96 29.02 -9.24 -15.41
CA GLU A 96 29.77 -10.51 -15.37
C GLU A 96 31.15 -10.33 -14.70
N GLU A 97 31.85 -9.23 -15.00
CA GLU A 97 33.13 -8.87 -14.35
C GLU A 97 32.95 -8.68 -12.83
N LEU A 98 31.97 -7.88 -12.41
CA LEU A 98 31.68 -7.64 -10.98
C LEU A 98 31.20 -8.93 -10.28
N LEU A 99 30.38 -9.74 -10.93
CA LEU A 99 29.95 -11.03 -10.37
C LEU A 99 31.12 -12.02 -10.22
N SER A 100 32.11 -11.97 -11.09
CA SER A 100 33.35 -12.75 -10.96
C SER A 100 34.16 -12.29 -9.75
N GLN A 101 34.30 -10.96 -9.56
CA GLN A 101 35.00 -10.38 -8.41
C GLN A 101 34.36 -10.74 -7.07
N TYR A 102 33.02 -10.77 -7.01
CA TYR A 102 32.26 -11.08 -5.78
C TYR A 102 31.77 -12.54 -5.71
N GLY A 103 32.20 -13.39 -6.64
CA GLY A 103 31.58 -14.69 -6.93
C GLY A 103 31.39 -15.61 -5.73
N ASP A 104 32.33 -15.58 -4.78
CA ASP A 104 32.32 -16.40 -3.56
C ASP A 104 31.53 -15.74 -2.40
N LYS A 105 31.31 -14.43 -2.45
CA LYS A 105 30.62 -13.66 -1.40
C LYS A 105 29.12 -13.52 -1.65
N ILE A 106 28.67 -13.64 -2.91
CA ILE A 106 27.27 -13.51 -3.31
C ILE A 106 26.67 -14.89 -3.55
N ASP A 107 25.51 -15.14 -2.93
CA ASP A 107 24.78 -16.40 -3.09
C ASP A 107 24.06 -16.51 -4.44
N ASP A 108 23.75 -17.73 -4.85
CA ASP A 108 23.09 -18.00 -6.14
C ASP A 108 21.68 -17.38 -6.23
N SER A 109 21.04 -17.11 -5.08
CA SER A 109 19.72 -16.47 -5.06
C SER A 109 19.82 -14.99 -5.45
N ALA A 110 20.80 -14.28 -4.93
CA ALA A 110 21.10 -12.90 -5.25
C ALA A 110 21.57 -12.76 -6.71
N LYS A 111 22.39 -13.69 -7.21
CA LYS A 111 22.77 -13.74 -8.64
C LYS A 111 21.53 -13.89 -9.53
N LYS A 112 20.65 -14.85 -9.24
CA LYS A 112 19.39 -15.03 -9.97
C LYS A 112 18.51 -13.79 -9.91
N ALA A 113 18.43 -13.13 -8.75
CA ALA A 113 17.65 -11.91 -8.58
C ALA A 113 18.23 -10.73 -9.41
N LEU A 114 19.55 -10.61 -9.51
CA LEU A 114 20.18 -9.62 -10.40
C LEU A 114 19.85 -9.88 -11.88
N HIS A 115 19.88 -11.14 -12.33
CA HIS A 115 19.49 -11.50 -13.70
C HIS A 115 18.00 -11.25 -14.02
N THR A 116 17.14 -11.05 -13.01
CA THR A 116 15.74 -10.61 -13.27
C THR A 116 15.61 -9.11 -13.53
N LEU A 117 16.65 -8.33 -13.23
CA LEU A 117 16.75 -6.93 -13.58
C LEU A 117 17.43 -6.77 -14.96
N GLY A 118 17.21 -5.64 -15.62
CA GLY A 118 18.01 -5.28 -16.79
C GLY A 118 19.49 -5.12 -16.44
N PRO A 119 20.43 -5.39 -17.36
CA PRO A 119 21.86 -5.41 -17.09
C PRO A 119 22.38 -4.11 -16.49
N ILE A 120 21.84 -2.97 -16.92
CA ILE A 120 22.19 -1.63 -16.40
C ILE A 120 21.81 -1.49 -14.92
N GLN A 121 20.63 -1.96 -14.53
CA GLN A 121 20.19 -1.88 -13.14
C GLN A 121 20.99 -2.84 -12.25
N ALA A 122 21.30 -4.02 -12.77
CA ALA A 122 22.16 -4.98 -12.07
C ALA A 122 23.58 -4.43 -11.86
N ALA A 123 24.17 -3.80 -12.89
CA ALA A 123 25.47 -3.14 -12.82
C ALA A 123 25.49 -2.04 -11.75
N SER A 124 24.45 -1.18 -11.73
CA SER A 124 24.33 -0.12 -10.72
C SER A 124 24.28 -0.66 -9.28
N ILE A 125 23.56 -1.76 -9.02
CA ILE A 125 23.50 -2.37 -7.67
C ILE A 125 24.86 -2.95 -7.28
N LEU A 126 25.58 -3.58 -8.22
CA LEU A 126 26.90 -4.15 -7.96
C LEU A 126 27.95 -3.05 -7.74
N MET A 127 27.87 -1.93 -8.46
CA MET A 127 28.72 -0.75 -8.21
C MET A 127 28.49 -0.15 -6.82
N ASP A 128 27.24 -0.10 -6.34
CA ASP A 128 26.93 0.37 -4.98
C ASP A 128 27.61 -0.51 -3.91
N ILE A 129 27.79 -1.81 -4.19
CA ILE A 129 28.47 -2.74 -3.30
C ILE A 129 29.98 -2.49 -3.32
N ASP A 130 30.56 -2.27 -4.51
CA ASP A 130 31.98 -1.96 -4.65
C ASP A 130 32.34 -0.62 -3.99
N GLN A 131 31.50 0.40 -4.17
CA GLN A 131 31.68 1.70 -3.54
C GLN A 131 31.60 1.64 -2.00
N GLN A 132 30.75 0.77 -1.44
CA GLN A 132 30.67 0.56 0.02
C GLN A 132 31.76 -0.38 0.54
N GLY A 133 32.44 -1.10 -0.34
CA GLY A 133 33.55 -2.01 -0.04
C GLY A 133 33.20 -3.03 1.05
N ASP A 134 34.13 -3.22 1.99
CA ASP A 134 33.97 -4.14 3.13
C ASP A 134 32.94 -3.65 4.19
N GLY A 135 32.32 -2.48 4.00
CA GLY A 135 31.27 -1.97 4.87
C GLY A 135 29.98 -2.81 4.83
N ILE A 136 29.74 -3.54 3.74
CA ILE A 136 28.57 -4.41 3.60
C ILE A 136 28.89 -5.79 4.18
N ARG A 137 28.41 -6.03 5.40
CA ARG A 137 28.57 -7.32 6.09
C ARG A 137 27.95 -8.52 5.34
N ASN A 138 26.89 -8.29 4.56
CA ASN A 138 26.20 -9.33 3.80
C ASN A 138 25.75 -8.79 2.42
N PRO A 139 26.56 -8.97 1.36
CA PRO A 139 26.26 -8.45 0.04
C PRO A 139 25.02 -9.08 -0.59
N SER A 140 24.78 -10.38 -0.39
CA SER A 140 23.56 -11.05 -0.90
C SER A 140 22.27 -10.42 -0.36
N ALA A 141 22.23 -10.09 0.94
CA ALA A 141 21.07 -9.45 1.55
C ALA A 141 20.87 -8.00 1.05
N PHE A 142 21.96 -7.29 0.76
CA PHE A 142 21.91 -5.96 0.17
C PHE A 142 21.32 -6.02 -1.25
N ILE A 143 21.84 -6.93 -2.09
CA ILE A 143 21.36 -7.16 -3.47
C ILE A 143 19.88 -7.47 -3.48
N MET A 144 19.43 -8.46 -2.69
CA MET A 144 18.01 -8.84 -2.65
C MET A 144 17.11 -7.68 -2.21
N SER A 145 17.59 -6.83 -1.30
CA SER A 145 16.86 -5.64 -0.83
C SER A 145 16.83 -4.52 -1.88
N ALA A 146 17.89 -4.38 -2.68
CA ALA A 146 17.96 -3.45 -3.80
C ALA A 146 17.07 -3.91 -4.96
N VAL A 147 17.14 -5.19 -5.35
CA VAL A 147 16.30 -5.79 -6.39
C VAL A 147 14.82 -5.65 -6.04
N LYS A 148 14.43 -5.93 -4.79
CA LYS A 148 13.04 -5.80 -4.32
C LYS A 148 12.52 -4.36 -4.42
N ARG A 149 13.37 -3.35 -4.23
CA ARG A 149 13.01 -1.93 -4.40
C ARG A 149 12.81 -1.57 -5.87
N ASN A 150 13.67 -2.09 -6.75
CA ASN A 150 13.60 -1.80 -8.19
C ASN A 150 12.45 -2.52 -8.91
N SER A 151 12.03 -3.71 -8.45
CA SER A 151 10.95 -4.48 -9.09
C SER A 151 9.53 -3.93 -8.84
N GLY A 152 9.39 -2.76 -8.20
CA GLY A 152 8.09 -2.12 -7.94
C GLY A 152 7.19 -2.92 -6.99
N GLN A 153 7.72 -3.97 -6.34
CA GLN A 153 7.01 -4.79 -5.37
C GLN A 153 6.98 -4.10 -3.99
N GLU A 154 6.68 -2.80 -3.97
CA GLU A 154 6.40 -2.04 -2.75
C GLU A 154 4.97 -2.33 -2.28
N GLY A 155 4.74 -3.56 -1.84
CA GLY A 155 3.60 -3.95 -1.03
C GLY A 155 4.03 -4.16 0.42
N SER A 156 3.85 -3.14 1.26
CA SER A 156 3.85 -3.26 2.74
C SER A 156 5.20 -3.49 3.43
N SER A 157 6.13 -2.54 3.31
CA SER A 157 7.20 -2.37 4.30
C SER A 157 7.35 -0.88 4.62
N SER A 158 6.97 -0.55 5.86
CA SER A 158 7.04 0.75 6.54
C SER A 158 8.05 1.76 6.01
N SER A 159 7.53 2.91 5.57
CA SER A 159 8.26 4.14 5.29
C SER A 159 8.96 4.68 6.55
N GLY A 160 10.26 4.39 6.69
CA GLY A 160 11.18 5.14 7.53
C GLY A 160 11.90 6.19 6.68
N ARG A 161 11.23 7.32 6.37
CA ARG A 161 11.91 8.48 5.77
C ARG A 161 12.72 9.18 6.87
N ARG A 162 14.05 9.05 6.80
CA ARG A 162 15.01 9.97 7.43
C ARG A 162 14.65 11.40 6.99
N ARG A 163 14.46 12.31 7.95
CA ARG A 163 14.53 13.76 7.74
C ARG A 163 15.86 14.24 8.30
N GLU A 164 16.63 14.89 7.45
CA GLU A 164 17.80 15.71 7.81
C GLU A 164 17.42 16.93 8.67
N PRO A 165 18.38 17.48 9.44
CA PRO A 165 18.13 18.39 10.56
C PRO A 165 17.83 19.81 10.07
N ARG A 166 16.80 20.41 10.65
CA ARG A 166 16.47 21.82 10.45
C ARG A 166 17.30 22.65 11.43
N LEU A 167 18.16 23.50 10.89
CA LEU A 167 18.99 24.45 11.62
C LEU A 167 18.15 25.39 12.49
N GLU A 168 18.74 25.68 13.65
CA GLU A 168 18.29 26.53 14.74
C GLU A 168 17.88 27.93 14.30
N GLN A 169 16.81 28.45 14.88
CA GLN A 169 16.72 29.87 15.20
C GLN A 169 16.47 30.00 16.70
N GLY A 170 17.49 30.51 17.38
CA GLY A 170 17.49 30.81 18.80
C GLY A 170 16.73 32.10 19.17
N PRO A 171 16.71 32.44 20.47
CA PRO A 171 15.60 33.14 21.11
C PRO A 171 15.96 34.56 21.57
N TYR A 172 15.02 35.51 21.51
CA TYR A 172 15.01 36.69 22.40
C TYR A 172 13.61 37.30 22.48
N ALA A 173 13.03 37.30 23.67
CA ALA A 173 12.65 38.51 24.40
C ALA A 173 11.62 38.18 25.50
N ASP A 174 12.12 38.20 26.74
CA ASP A 174 11.37 38.58 27.94
C ASP A 174 10.41 39.74 27.66
N HIS A 175 9.20 39.70 28.22
CA HIS A 175 8.73 40.73 29.13
C HIS A 175 7.50 40.26 29.92
N ARG A 176 7.71 40.23 31.24
CA ARG A 176 6.72 40.33 32.32
C ARG A 176 5.65 41.38 32.00
N SER A 177 4.41 41.15 32.44
CA SER A 177 3.85 41.75 33.66
C SER A 177 2.34 41.48 33.76
N ASP A 178 1.93 41.23 34.99
CA ASP A 178 0.63 41.44 35.62
C ASP A 178 -0.45 42.20 34.80
N ASP A 179 -1.69 41.69 34.80
CA ASP A 179 -2.74 42.42 35.53
C ASP A 179 -4.03 41.63 35.80
N ARG A 180 -4.62 42.03 36.93
CA ARG A 180 -5.79 41.45 37.59
C ARG A 180 -7.12 41.88 36.97
N HIS A 181 -8.15 41.13 37.34
CA HIS A 181 -9.57 41.53 37.49
C HIS A 181 -10.35 41.95 36.22
N SER A 182 -11.49 41.28 35.98
CA SER A 182 -12.79 41.88 36.30
C SER A 182 -13.94 41.02 35.77
N SER A 183 -14.73 40.51 36.71
CA SER A 183 -16.10 40.05 36.55
C SER A 183 -17.01 41.20 36.11
N TYR A 184 -17.86 41.01 35.09
CA TYR A 184 -19.24 41.54 35.10
C TYR A 184 -20.16 40.76 34.17
N SER A 185 -21.26 40.32 34.77
CA SER A 185 -22.51 39.88 34.18
C SER A 185 -23.03 40.82 33.09
N ARG A 186 -23.74 40.28 32.09
CA ARG A 186 -24.98 40.91 31.58
C ARG A 186 -25.86 39.91 30.83
N ARG A 187 -27.07 39.75 31.39
CA ARG A 187 -28.29 39.29 30.74
C ARG A 187 -28.60 40.11 29.49
N ARG A 188 -29.23 39.48 28.50
CA ARG A 188 -30.33 40.08 27.72
C ARG A 188 -31.22 38.99 27.14
N ASP A 189 -32.40 38.86 27.75
CA ASP A 189 -33.63 38.46 27.05
C ASP A 189 -33.95 39.53 26.00
N ASN A 190 -34.45 39.15 24.81
CA ASN A 190 -35.87 39.28 24.44
C ASN A 190 -36.13 39.18 22.92
N ASP A 191 -37.32 38.62 22.65
CA ASP A 191 -38.30 39.01 21.62
C ASP A 191 -38.26 38.39 20.20
N ARG A 192 -39.28 37.52 20.01
CA ARG A 192 -40.39 37.60 19.03
C ARG A 192 -40.23 37.09 17.59
N GLY A 193 -41.16 36.19 17.24
CA GLY A 193 -41.78 36.14 15.91
C GLY A 193 -42.50 34.83 15.56
N GLY A 194 -43.79 34.69 15.93
CA GLY A 194 -44.75 33.78 15.26
C GLY A 194 -45.09 34.31 13.86
N TYR A 195 -45.56 33.51 12.89
CA TYR A 195 -46.93 33.01 12.61
C TYR A 195 -46.81 32.12 11.34
N ASP A 196 -47.42 30.94 11.20
CA ASP A 196 -48.83 30.58 10.89
C ASP A 196 -49.04 30.14 9.42
N ARG A 197 -49.67 28.96 9.26
CA ARG A 197 -50.48 28.39 8.15
C ARG A 197 -49.94 28.11 6.73
N GLY A 198 -50.35 26.94 6.23
CA GLY A 198 -50.81 26.78 4.84
C GLY A 198 -50.81 25.35 4.29
N ASP A 199 -51.87 24.58 4.55
CA ASP A 199 -52.31 23.45 3.72
C ASP A 199 -52.64 23.91 2.29
N ASP A 200 -52.38 23.09 1.24
CA ASP A 200 -53.38 22.73 0.21
C ASP A 200 -52.86 21.89 -0.98
N ARG A 201 -53.71 20.93 -1.40
CA ARG A 201 -53.86 20.24 -2.72
C ARG A 201 -52.84 19.16 -3.14
N GLY A 202 -53.20 17.94 -3.58
CA GLY A 202 -54.49 17.32 -3.93
C GLY A 202 -54.78 17.31 -5.44
N TYR A 203 -54.49 16.19 -6.15
CA TYR A 203 -55.12 15.62 -7.39
C TYR A 203 -54.50 14.20 -7.54
N ASP A 204 -55.17 13.05 -7.66
CA ASP A 204 -56.39 12.56 -8.32
C ASP A 204 -56.25 12.20 -9.82
N ARG A 205 -56.27 10.88 -10.10
CA ARG A 205 -56.62 10.09 -11.32
C ARG A 205 -55.85 8.76 -11.24
N GLY A 206 -56.46 7.57 -11.13
CA GLY A 206 -57.58 7.00 -11.88
C GLY A 206 -57.01 5.83 -12.71
N SER A 207 -56.99 4.61 -12.18
CA SER A 207 -57.98 3.54 -12.40
C SER A 207 -58.13 3.13 -13.88
N THR A 208 -57.86 1.85 -14.21
CA THR A 208 -58.91 0.84 -14.48
C THR A 208 -58.40 -0.44 -15.18
N TYR A 209 -59.09 -1.56 -14.85
CA TYR A 209 -59.23 -2.85 -15.57
C TYR A 209 -58.03 -3.82 -15.60
N GLU A 210 -58.14 -5.14 -15.48
CA GLU A 210 -59.23 -6.08 -15.20
C GLU A 210 -58.66 -7.50 -15.07
N ARG A 211 -59.36 -8.36 -14.31
CA ARG A 211 -59.43 -9.84 -14.40
C ARG A 211 -58.17 -10.66 -14.04
N GLY A 212 -58.26 -11.73 -13.26
CA GLY A 212 -59.42 -12.43 -12.69
C GLY A 212 -59.15 -13.94 -12.57
N SER A 213 -59.71 -14.53 -11.50
CA SER A 213 -59.88 -15.97 -11.18
C SER A 213 -58.65 -16.76 -10.69
N ALA A 214 -58.61 -17.19 -9.42
CA ALA A 214 -59.38 -18.28 -8.75
C ALA A 214 -58.88 -19.67 -9.20
N TYR A 215 -58.50 -20.62 -8.34
CA TYR A 215 -59.23 -21.32 -7.26
C TYR A 215 -58.23 -21.79 -6.18
N ASP A 216 -58.46 -21.57 -4.89
CA ASP A 216 -59.28 -22.39 -3.96
C ASP A 216 -58.58 -23.68 -3.49
N SER A 217 -58.09 -23.71 -2.23
CA SER A 217 -58.71 -24.50 -1.15
C SER A 217 -57.79 -24.71 0.07
N GLY A 218 -58.38 -24.52 1.27
CA GLY A 218 -58.00 -25.23 2.50
C GLY A 218 -57.05 -24.50 3.45
N ALA A 219 -57.45 -23.42 4.13
CA ALA A 219 -58.13 -23.45 5.43
C ALA A 219 -57.47 -24.35 6.50
N LYS A 220 -56.83 -23.73 7.51
CA LYS A 220 -57.25 -23.79 8.92
C LYS A 220 -56.45 -22.86 9.83
N ASP A 221 -57.14 -21.82 10.26
CA ASP A 221 -57.14 -21.20 11.59
C ASP A 221 -56.03 -21.54 12.59
N ARG A 222 -55.30 -20.49 12.98
CA ARG A 222 -55.40 -19.92 14.34
C ARG A 222 -54.85 -18.48 14.35
N SER A 223 -55.79 -17.54 14.43
CA SER A 223 -55.82 -16.38 15.35
C SER A 223 -54.55 -16.14 16.20
N SER A 224 -54.07 -14.94 16.49
CA SER A 224 -54.63 -13.59 16.36
C SER A 224 -53.68 -12.68 17.13
N ARG A 225 -53.29 -11.58 16.48
CA ARG A 225 -53.09 -10.23 17.06
C ARG A 225 -51.77 -9.88 17.77
N TYR A 226 -51.09 -8.98 17.05
CA TYR A 226 -50.72 -7.61 17.43
C TYR A 226 -49.38 -7.33 18.14
N ASN A 227 -48.57 -6.60 17.36
CA ASN A 227 -47.88 -5.34 17.68
C ASN A 227 -46.62 -5.40 18.55
N GLY A 228 -45.49 -5.11 17.90
CA GLY A 228 -44.95 -3.74 17.89
C GLY A 228 -43.97 -3.36 19.01
N GLY A 229 -42.83 -2.79 18.60
CA GLY A 229 -41.96 -1.93 19.43
C GLY A 229 -40.72 -2.66 19.97
N ALA A 230 -39.52 -2.49 19.41
CA ALA A 230 -38.68 -1.29 19.47
C ALA A 230 -38.32 -0.89 20.91
N TYR A 231 -37.20 -1.42 21.41
CA TYR A 231 -36.55 -0.97 22.65
C TYR A 231 -35.50 0.11 22.32
N GLY A 232 -35.86 1.38 22.54
CA GLY A 232 -34.94 2.47 22.89
C GLY A 232 -35.22 2.86 24.34
N SER A 233 -34.22 2.88 25.22
CA SER A 233 -33.25 3.95 25.47
C SER A 233 -33.81 5.12 26.29
N TYR A 234 -32.99 5.54 27.27
CA TYR A 234 -33.14 6.64 28.24
C TYR A 234 -34.11 6.34 29.39
N GLY A 235 -33.85 6.64 30.65
CA GLY A 235 -32.79 7.40 31.31
C GLY A 235 -33.34 7.63 32.73
N SER A 236 -32.57 7.33 33.77
CA SER A 236 -33.01 7.52 35.15
C SER A 236 -32.17 8.59 35.81
N ASP A 237 -32.60 9.84 35.63
CA ASP A 237 -32.33 10.92 36.57
C ASP A 237 -33.35 10.83 37.72
N ARG A 238 -32.87 10.60 38.94
CA ARG A 238 -33.56 11.04 40.15
C ARG A 238 -32.55 11.56 41.16
N ASN A 239 -32.33 12.87 41.06
CA ASN A 239 -31.87 13.70 42.15
C ASN A 239 -33.07 14.57 42.57
N SER A 240 -33.45 14.54 43.86
CA SER A 240 -34.03 15.66 44.63
C SER A 240 -35.02 15.19 45.73
N ARG A 241 -34.62 15.51 46.97
CA ARG A 241 -35.42 15.85 48.17
C ARG A 241 -36.48 14.86 48.68
N TYR A 242 -36.28 14.40 49.91
CA TYR A 242 -37.10 14.83 51.06
C TYR A 242 -36.26 14.77 52.35
N GLU A 243 -36.43 15.81 53.17
CA GLU A 243 -36.04 15.89 54.57
C GLU A 243 -36.84 14.86 55.38
N ASP A 244 -36.21 14.21 56.36
CA ASP A 244 -36.69 14.18 57.75
C ASP A 244 -35.83 13.23 58.59
N GLY A 245 -35.48 13.70 59.80
CA GLY A 245 -34.52 13.06 60.68
C GLY A 245 -35.07 11.84 61.42
N HIS A 246 -34.16 11.02 61.94
CA HIS A 246 -34.35 10.35 63.23
C HIS A 246 -33.00 10.01 63.87
N ALA A 247 -33.01 10.17 65.18
CA ALA A 247 -31.90 10.01 66.11
C ALA A 247 -31.51 8.56 66.36
N GLY A 248 -30.28 8.38 66.85
CA GLY A 248 -29.94 7.30 67.79
C GLY A 248 -29.13 6.16 67.20
N GLY A 249 -28.00 5.84 67.84
CA GLY A 249 -27.32 4.57 67.62
C GLY A 249 -25.81 4.60 67.79
N SER A 250 -25.34 4.87 69.00
CA SER A 250 -23.97 4.61 69.43
C SER A 250 -23.69 3.11 69.39
N TYR A 251 -22.72 2.65 68.60
CA TYR A 251 -21.91 1.48 68.97
C TYR A 251 -20.46 1.70 68.55
N SER A 252 -19.63 1.79 69.59
CA SER A 252 -18.19 1.61 69.56
C SER A 252 -17.85 0.21 69.03
N SER A 253 -16.98 0.12 68.03
CA SER A 253 -16.36 -1.15 67.62
C SER A 253 -15.03 -0.90 66.91
N GLY A 254 -13.95 -1.07 67.66
CA GLY A 254 -12.78 -1.79 67.18
C GLY A 254 -11.89 -1.05 66.19
N GLY A 255 -11.01 -0.20 66.73
CA GLY A 255 -9.81 0.23 66.03
C GLY A 255 -8.97 -0.98 65.62
N LYS A 256 -8.94 -1.27 64.32
CA LYS A 256 -7.83 -1.97 63.67
C LYS A 256 -7.00 -0.89 62.99
N ARG A 257 -5.90 -0.54 63.65
CA ARG A 257 -4.80 0.27 63.10
C ARG A 257 -4.45 -0.28 61.72
N SER A 258 -4.84 0.45 60.69
CA SER A 258 -4.44 0.19 59.31
C SER A 258 -2.93 0.42 59.22
N ARG A 259 -2.18 -0.68 59.08
CA ARG A 259 -0.74 -0.70 58.76
C ARG A 259 -0.52 -0.30 57.30
N TYR A 260 -0.95 0.89 56.92
CA TYR A 260 -0.78 1.46 55.57
C TYR A 260 -0.20 2.87 55.63
N SER A 261 0.66 3.15 56.62
CA SER A 261 1.30 4.45 56.83
C SER A 261 2.83 4.36 56.85
N ASP A 262 3.41 3.52 55.99
CA ASP A 262 4.87 3.42 55.80
C ASP A 262 5.30 3.57 54.32
N TYR A 263 4.41 4.05 53.43
CA TYR A 263 4.79 4.45 52.06
C TYR A 263 5.02 5.96 51.93
N ASP A 264 5.36 6.64 53.02
CA ASP A 264 5.95 7.99 52.98
C ASP A 264 7.45 7.91 52.65
N ARG A 265 7.80 7.02 51.70
CA ARG A 265 9.09 7.00 51.04
C ARG A 265 8.91 7.83 49.78
N GLY A 266 8.83 9.15 49.97
CA GLY A 266 8.76 10.15 48.91
C GLY A 266 10.01 10.16 48.03
N GLY A 267 10.19 9.09 47.25
CA GLY A 267 11.03 9.17 46.07
C GLY A 267 10.33 10.10 45.09
N SER A 268 11.04 11.11 44.59
CA SER A 268 10.58 11.89 43.45
C SER A 268 10.29 10.93 42.28
N LEU A 269 9.32 11.27 41.44
CA LEU A 269 9.03 10.51 40.21
C LEU A 269 10.29 10.38 39.36
N GLU A 270 11.15 11.40 39.34
CA GLU A 270 12.49 11.37 38.74
C GLU A 270 13.34 10.19 39.24
N GLY A 271 13.40 9.96 40.56
CA GLY A 271 14.16 8.83 41.11
C GLY A 271 13.56 7.47 40.72
N GLN A 272 12.24 7.39 40.55
CA GLN A 272 11.57 6.19 40.04
C GLN A 272 11.88 5.97 38.55
N ILE A 273 11.93 7.05 37.75
CA ILE A 273 12.29 7.01 36.33
C ILE A 273 13.74 6.54 36.17
N GLU A 274 14.68 7.12 36.92
CA GLU A 274 16.10 6.71 36.88
C GLU A 274 16.27 5.23 37.27
N SER A 275 15.60 4.79 38.34
CA SER A 275 15.66 3.39 38.78
C SER A 275 15.06 2.42 37.76
N LEU A 276 14.04 2.82 36.99
CA LEU A 276 13.44 1.98 35.95
C LEU A 276 14.27 1.97 34.65
N LEU A 277 15.00 3.04 34.36
CA LEU A 277 15.95 3.10 33.25
C LEU A 277 17.18 2.23 33.50
N GLU A 278 17.56 2.03 34.76
CA GLU A 278 18.66 1.16 35.16
C GLU A 278 18.32 -0.32 34.88
N GLY A 279 18.71 -0.81 33.70
CA GLY A 279 18.45 -2.17 33.24
C GLY A 279 17.76 -2.26 31.88
N LEU A 280 17.32 -1.14 31.31
CA LEU A 280 16.75 -1.07 29.97
C LEU A 280 17.77 -0.50 28.98
N ASP A 281 18.05 -1.25 27.92
CA ASP A 281 18.91 -0.82 26.81
C ASP A 281 18.19 0.20 25.89
N ILE A 282 18.00 1.42 26.41
CA ILE A 282 17.35 2.54 25.71
C ILE A 282 18.42 3.58 25.37
N ASP A 283 18.57 3.83 24.07
CA ASP A 283 19.51 4.83 23.55
C ASP A 283 19.11 6.28 23.92
N GLU A 284 20.07 7.19 23.76
CA GLU A 284 19.92 8.60 24.13
C GLU A 284 18.78 9.30 23.36
N SER A 285 18.53 8.90 22.11
CA SER A 285 17.44 9.48 21.31
C SER A 285 16.08 9.10 21.88
N ALA A 286 15.89 7.83 22.24
CA ALA A 286 14.68 7.35 22.88
C ALA A 286 14.49 7.93 24.29
N ARG A 287 15.58 8.17 25.05
CA ARG A 287 15.53 8.92 26.32
C ARG A 287 15.07 10.36 26.13
N GLY A 288 15.58 11.06 25.11
CA GLY A 288 15.11 12.41 24.77
C GLY A 288 13.63 12.45 24.37
N HIS A 289 13.15 11.43 23.67
CA HIS A 289 11.72 11.26 23.39
C HIS A 289 10.91 11.01 24.67
N LEU A 290 11.40 10.16 25.59
CA LEU A 290 10.75 9.88 26.86
C LEU A 290 10.65 11.12 27.75
N ALA A 291 11.70 11.94 27.83
CA ALA A 291 11.70 13.19 28.60
C ALA A 291 10.67 14.22 28.08
N SER A 292 10.19 14.06 26.85
CA SER A 292 9.21 14.97 26.24
C SER A 292 7.75 14.66 26.56
N VAL A 293 7.46 13.63 27.38
CA VAL A 293 6.12 13.32 27.92
C VAL A 293 6.09 13.53 29.44
N PRO A 294 4.91 13.77 30.05
CA PRO A 294 4.80 13.96 31.50
C PRO A 294 5.40 12.81 32.30
N GLU A 295 6.01 13.10 33.45
CA GLU A 295 6.74 12.13 34.28
C GLU A 295 5.89 10.91 34.64
N GLU A 296 4.59 11.07 34.90
CA GLU A 296 3.69 9.95 35.21
C GLU A 296 3.54 9.01 34.02
N SER A 297 3.56 9.54 32.80
CA SER A 297 3.51 8.76 31.57
C SER A 297 4.84 8.06 31.29
N GLN A 298 5.97 8.68 31.70
CA GLN A 298 7.29 8.05 31.61
C GLN A 298 7.36 6.81 32.51
N VAL A 299 6.94 6.94 33.78
CA VAL A 299 6.92 5.82 34.73
C VAL A 299 6.04 4.68 34.21
N GLN A 300 4.82 4.97 33.74
CA GLN A 300 3.93 3.93 33.21
C GLN A 300 4.51 3.20 32.00
N LEU A 301 5.12 3.92 31.07
CA LEU A 301 5.76 3.34 29.88
C LEU A 301 6.95 2.47 30.29
N LEU A 302 7.80 2.96 31.20
CA LEU A 302 8.97 2.22 31.67
C LEU A 302 8.59 0.97 32.49
N GLU A 303 7.51 1.02 33.27
CA GLU A 303 6.97 -0.17 33.96
C GLU A 303 6.43 -1.21 32.96
N GLU A 304 5.76 -0.78 31.90
CA GLU A 304 5.29 -1.68 30.82
C GLU A 304 6.48 -2.29 30.08
N LEU A 305 7.49 -1.49 29.76
CA LEU A 305 8.70 -1.93 29.07
C LEU A 305 9.55 -2.88 29.93
N SER A 306 9.66 -2.62 31.24
CA SER A 306 10.33 -3.51 32.19
C SER A 306 9.63 -4.87 32.28
N ARG A 307 8.29 -4.87 32.34
CA ARG A 307 7.47 -6.09 32.35
C ARG A 307 7.64 -6.93 31.08
N ASP A 308 7.69 -6.29 29.93
CA ASP A 308 7.74 -6.94 28.61
C ASP A 308 9.17 -7.00 28.02
N SER A 309 10.20 -6.73 28.82
CA SER A 309 11.61 -6.62 28.39
C SER A 309 12.15 -7.88 27.68
N GLN A 310 11.66 -9.08 28.02
CA GLN A 310 12.06 -10.31 27.33
C GLN A 310 11.37 -10.52 25.98
N VAL A 311 10.22 -9.89 25.76
CA VAL A 311 9.41 -10.04 24.53
C VAL A 311 9.78 -8.96 23.52
N ILE A 312 10.10 -7.76 23.99
CA ILE A 312 10.42 -6.60 23.17
C ILE A 312 11.88 -6.68 22.72
N ARG A 313 12.09 -6.97 21.42
CA ARG A 313 13.43 -7.10 20.84
C ARG A 313 14.27 -5.82 20.83
N ASN A 314 13.63 -4.65 20.86
CA ASN A 314 14.29 -3.35 20.79
C ASN A 314 13.53 -2.34 21.67
N HIS A 315 14.13 -2.01 22.81
CA HIS A 315 13.53 -1.12 23.81
C HIS A 315 13.40 0.32 23.31
N SER A 316 14.44 0.88 22.66
CA SER A 316 14.41 2.23 22.08
C SER A 316 13.25 2.44 21.11
N ALA A 317 13.07 1.50 20.17
CA ALA A 317 12.02 1.59 19.16
C ALA A 317 10.61 1.52 19.78
N PHE A 318 10.43 0.67 20.80
CA PHE A 318 9.19 0.60 21.56
C PHE A 318 8.91 1.93 22.28
N THR A 319 9.90 2.46 23.00
CA THR A 319 9.77 3.74 23.73
C THR A 319 9.37 4.87 22.79
N ILE A 320 10.04 5.05 21.66
CA ILE A 320 9.73 6.10 20.68
C ILE A 320 8.31 5.94 20.11
N ALA A 321 7.93 4.72 19.73
CA ALA A 321 6.59 4.45 19.18
C ALA A 321 5.49 4.71 20.22
N THR A 322 5.73 4.36 21.48
CA THR A 322 4.77 4.54 22.56
C THR A 322 4.66 6.00 23.00
N VAL A 323 5.78 6.72 23.10
CA VAL A 323 5.80 8.18 23.30
C VAL A 323 4.99 8.90 22.20
N LYS A 324 5.13 8.49 20.94
CA LYS A 324 4.34 9.04 19.84
C LYS A 324 2.84 8.80 20.03
N LYS A 325 2.43 7.60 20.47
CA LYS A 325 1.03 7.30 20.79
C LYS A 325 0.50 8.14 21.95
N ILE A 326 1.33 8.43 22.96
CA ILE A 326 0.96 9.30 24.09
C ILE A 326 0.69 10.71 23.59
N LYS A 327 1.60 11.28 22.78
CA LYS A 327 1.43 12.61 22.18
C LYS A 327 0.20 12.70 21.25
N ASP A 328 -0.10 11.62 20.53
CA ASP A 328 -1.30 11.54 19.68
C ASP A 328 -2.60 11.31 20.48
N GLY A 329 -2.55 11.16 21.81
CA GLY A 329 -3.71 10.83 22.65
C GLY A 329 -4.29 9.42 22.40
N LYS A 330 -3.54 8.55 21.72
CA LYS A 330 -3.95 7.18 21.34
C LYS A 330 -3.43 6.12 22.30
N TYR A 331 -2.52 6.48 23.20
CA TYR A 331 -1.99 5.54 24.17
C TYR A 331 -3.05 5.19 25.22
N ARG A 332 -3.24 3.89 25.42
CA ARG A 332 -4.07 3.34 26.50
C ARG A 332 -3.18 2.41 27.32
N PRO A 333 -2.84 2.75 28.57
CA PRO A 333 -1.96 1.93 29.38
C PRO A 333 -2.58 0.55 29.57
N ARG A 334 -1.78 -0.50 29.41
CA ARG A 334 -2.25 -1.88 29.54
C ARG A 334 -2.57 -2.17 31.00
N ASN A 335 -3.85 -2.34 31.32
CA ASN A 335 -4.29 -2.63 32.68
C ASN A 335 -3.64 -3.95 33.14
N PRO A 336 -2.93 -4.00 34.28
CA PRO A 336 -2.25 -5.22 34.76
C PRO A 336 -3.19 -6.44 34.85
N ARG A 337 -4.50 -6.22 34.98
CA ARG A 337 -5.53 -7.25 35.05
C ARG A 337 -5.85 -7.91 33.70
N ASP A 338 -5.59 -7.25 32.57
CA ASP A 338 -5.89 -7.80 31.24
C ASP A 338 -4.80 -8.73 30.70
N SER A 339 -3.65 -8.82 31.38
CA SER A 339 -2.52 -9.64 30.91
C SER A 339 -2.60 -11.11 31.36
N GLY A 340 -3.61 -11.49 32.14
CA GLY A 340 -3.81 -12.88 32.65
C GLY A 340 -4.89 -13.70 31.93
N GLY A 341 -5.45 -13.20 30.82
CA GLY A 341 -6.66 -13.74 30.19
C GLY A 341 -6.44 -14.43 28.84
N GLY A 342 -5.34 -15.15 28.65
CA GLY A 342 -5.25 -16.14 27.59
C GLY A 342 -6.23 -17.27 27.89
N ARG A 343 -7.50 -17.10 27.50
CA ARG A 343 -8.52 -18.15 27.50
C ARG A 343 -8.07 -19.25 26.54
N GLU A 344 -7.28 -20.19 27.05
CA GLU A 344 -7.48 -21.59 26.71
C GLU A 344 -8.96 -21.88 26.96
N ARG A 345 -9.68 -22.25 25.91
CA ARG A 345 -10.99 -22.88 26.05
C ARG A 345 -10.76 -24.26 26.65
N GLU A 346 -10.55 -24.29 27.96
CA GLU A 346 -10.60 -25.50 28.76
C GLU A 346 -12.08 -25.85 28.91
N SER A 347 -12.54 -26.73 28.01
CA SER A 347 -13.80 -27.44 28.13
C SER A 347 -13.76 -28.25 29.41
N GLY A 348 -14.47 -27.78 30.43
CA GLY A 348 -14.56 -28.45 31.71
C GLY A 348 -15.06 -29.89 31.56
N TYR A 349 -14.26 -30.83 32.05
CA TYR A 349 -14.72 -32.06 32.70
C TYR A 349 -13.60 -32.54 33.63
N SER A 350 -13.62 -32.05 34.87
CA SER A 350 -12.97 -32.74 35.96
C SER A 350 -13.86 -33.91 36.36
N HIS A 351 -13.37 -35.15 36.24
CA HIS A 351 -13.57 -36.22 37.24
C HIS A 351 -12.59 -37.39 37.02
N SER A 352 -11.99 -37.81 38.13
CA SER A 352 -11.32 -39.09 38.42
C SER A 352 -9.89 -39.35 37.91
N ARG A 353 -8.97 -39.31 38.88
CA ARG A 353 -7.65 -39.93 38.89
C ARG A 353 -7.78 -41.47 38.79
N THR A 354 -6.73 -42.10 38.26
CA THR A 354 -6.39 -43.54 38.24
C THR A 354 -6.77 -44.38 37.00
N ARG A 355 -6.01 -44.24 35.90
CA ARG A 355 -5.68 -45.35 34.96
C ARG A 355 -4.67 -44.90 33.90
N SER A 356 -3.38 -45.09 34.18
CA SER A 356 -2.25 -44.50 33.42
C SER A 356 -1.31 -45.55 32.84
N SER A 357 -1.79 -46.54 32.09
CA SER A 357 -0.86 -47.48 31.42
C SER A 357 -1.41 -48.26 30.24
N TYR A 358 -2.74 -48.37 30.05
CA TYR A 358 -3.31 -49.16 28.96
C TYR A 358 -3.84 -48.34 27.78
N HIS A 359 -3.84 -47.01 27.86
CA HIS A 359 -4.30 -46.14 26.76
C HIS A 359 -3.16 -45.65 25.85
N GLU A 360 -1.91 -45.63 26.32
CA GLU A 360 -0.74 -45.28 25.49
C GLU A 360 -0.54 -46.30 24.37
N SER A 361 -0.49 -47.60 24.70
CA SER A 361 -0.22 -48.65 23.72
C SER A 361 -1.36 -48.88 22.71
N ARG A 362 -2.60 -48.45 23.04
CA ARG A 362 -3.72 -48.50 22.09
C ARG A 362 -3.74 -47.29 21.16
N LYS A 363 -3.33 -46.11 21.64
CA LYS A 363 -3.13 -44.94 20.77
C LYS A 363 -1.97 -45.15 19.81
N GLU A 364 -0.86 -45.73 20.29
CA GLU A 364 0.27 -46.09 19.43
C GLU A 364 -0.15 -47.14 18.38
N ALA A 365 -0.93 -48.16 18.76
CA ALA A 365 -1.44 -49.15 17.80
C ALA A 365 -2.51 -48.61 16.83
N GLU A 366 -3.34 -47.65 17.24
CA GLU A 366 -4.33 -46.99 16.37
C GLU A 366 -3.67 -45.90 15.48
N GLU A 367 -2.57 -45.28 15.89
CA GLU A 367 -1.76 -44.37 15.05
C GLU A 367 -0.89 -45.15 14.05
N GLU A 368 -0.32 -46.29 14.44
CA GLU A 368 0.45 -47.18 13.58
C GLU A 368 -0.42 -47.85 12.50
N ALA A 369 -1.72 -48.05 12.77
CA ALA A 369 -2.70 -48.54 11.79
C ALA A 369 -3.30 -47.44 10.88
N ARG A 370 -3.06 -46.16 11.17
CA ARG A 370 -3.75 -45.03 10.52
C ARG A 370 -3.20 -44.67 9.15
N TRP A 371 -1.98 -45.09 8.84
CA TRP A 371 -1.34 -44.77 7.57
C TRP A 371 -1.06 -46.08 6.81
N PRO A 372 -1.58 -46.23 5.57
CA PRO A 372 -1.07 -47.25 4.66
C PRO A 372 0.45 -47.17 4.62
N SER A 373 1.14 -48.29 4.39
CA SER A 373 2.60 -48.47 4.42
C SER A 373 3.37 -47.63 3.39
N TYR A 374 3.17 -46.31 3.38
CA TYR A 374 4.02 -45.34 2.73
C TYR A 374 5.40 -45.42 3.36
N SER A 375 6.44 -45.23 2.55
CA SER A 375 7.80 -45.40 3.02
C SER A 375 8.02 -44.51 4.26
N GLN A 376 8.33 -45.12 5.41
CA GLN A 376 8.62 -44.39 6.65
C GLN A 376 9.76 -43.36 6.43
N SER A 377 10.58 -43.58 5.40
CA SER A 377 11.57 -42.65 4.86
C SER A 377 10.99 -41.35 4.30
N THR A 378 9.88 -41.37 3.53
CA THR A 378 9.27 -40.13 3.02
C THR A 378 8.78 -39.27 4.17
N TRP A 379 8.08 -39.87 5.13
CA TRP A 379 7.54 -39.15 6.29
C TRP A 379 8.64 -38.55 7.17
N SER A 380 9.70 -39.32 7.45
CA SER A 380 10.83 -38.88 8.28
C SER A 380 11.65 -37.76 7.62
N SER A 381 11.56 -37.59 6.31
CA SER A 381 12.24 -36.50 5.58
C SER A 381 11.52 -35.14 5.67
N LEU A 382 10.29 -35.11 6.19
CA LEU A 382 9.49 -33.90 6.32
C LEU A 382 9.74 -33.20 7.66
N ASP A 383 9.75 -31.87 7.65
CA ASP A 383 9.80 -31.08 8.89
C ASP A 383 8.48 -31.17 9.69
N GLU A 384 8.54 -30.82 10.97
CA GLU A 384 7.40 -30.93 11.90
C GLU A 384 6.15 -30.16 11.40
N LYS A 385 6.37 -29.05 10.69
CA LYS A 385 5.30 -28.22 10.15
C LYS A 385 4.62 -28.88 8.96
N ALA A 386 5.39 -29.49 8.05
CA ALA A 386 4.88 -30.25 6.93
C ALA A 386 4.13 -31.50 7.41
N GLN A 387 4.65 -32.22 8.40
CA GLN A 387 3.97 -33.35 9.04
C GLN A 387 2.63 -32.91 9.67
N ALA A 388 2.62 -31.81 10.43
CA ALA A 388 1.40 -31.25 11.00
C ALA A 388 0.38 -30.87 9.92
N MET A 389 0.83 -30.31 8.79
CA MET A 389 -0.04 -29.98 7.66
C MET A 389 -0.64 -31.24 7.00
N VAL A 390 0.11 -32.33 6.87
CA VAL A 390 -0.43 -33.58 6.31
C VAL A 390 -1.45 -34.22 7.27
N ASN A 391 -1.18 -34.18 8.59
CA ASN A 391 -2.09 -34.72 9.61
C ASN A 391 -3.46 -34.00 9.69
N THR A 392 -3.56 -32.79 9.12
CA THR A 392 -4.83 -32.05 9.05
C THR A 392 -5.66 -32.35 7.80
N LEU A 393 -5.11 -33.08 6.83
CA LEU A 393 -5.83 -33.49 5.62
C LEU A 393 -6.63 -34.78 5.88
N SER A 394 -7.61 -35.07 5.01
CA SER A 394 -8.23 -36.40 5.00
C SER A 394 -7.18 -37.47 4.66
N GLN A 395 -7.41 -38.70 5.13
CA GLN A 395 -6.47 -39.81 4.94
C GLN A 395 -6.16 -40.03 3.45
N GLU A 396 -7.18 -39.92 2.59
CA GLU A 396 -7.06 -40.04 1.13
C GLU A 396 -6.26 -38.89 0.50
N ALA A 397 -6.48 -37.64 0.93
CA ALA A 397 -5.74 -36.49 0.41
C ALA A 397 -4.27 -36.50 0.85
N ALA A 398 -4.02 -36.90 2.09
CA ALA A 398 -2.66 -37.08 2.60
C ALA A 398 -1.93 -38.22 1.87
N ALA A 399 -2.60 -39.35 1.64
CA ALA A 399 -2.12 -40.46 0.83
C ALA A 399 -1.75 -40.03 -0.61
N ALA A 400 -2.65 -39.32 -1.29
CA ALA A 400 -2.42 -38.82 -2.65
C ALA A 400 -1.23 -37.84 -2.71
N LEU A 401 -1.14 -36.93 -1.73
CA LEU A 401 -0.06 -35.95 -1.63
C LEU A 401 1.30 -36.61 -1.38
N LEU A 402 1.37 -37.61 -0.48
CA LEU A 402 2.61 -38.33 -0.20
C LEU A 402 3.03 -39.21 -1.39
N SER A 403 2.08 -39.83 -2.10
CA SER A 403 2.36 -40.55 -3.34
C SER A 403 2.87 -39.62 -4.44
N GLU A 404 2.31 -38.41 -4.56
CA GLU A 404 2.79 -37.39 -5.51
C GLU A 404 4.23 -36.95 -5.16
N LEU A 405 4.52 -36.73 -3.87
CA LEU A 405 5.86 -36.38 -3.40
C LEU A 405 6.87 -37.48 -3.73
N GLU A 406 6.53 -38.75 -3.46
CA GLU A 406 7.42 -39.89 -3.74
C GLU A 406 7.75 -39.99 -5.24
N SER A 407 6.76 -39.79 -6.12
CA SER A 407 6.98 -39.77 -7.57
C SER A 407 7.88 -38.62 -8.05
N LYS A 408 7.93 -37.52 -7.28
CA LYS A 408 8.70 -36.30 -7.60
C LYS A 408 9.93 -36.11 -6.72
N MET A 409 10.28 -37.09 -5.88
CA MET A 409 11.36 -36.91 -4.91
C MET A 409 12.72 -36.66 -5.58
N ALA A 410 12.94 -37.20 -6.78
CA ALA A 410 14.16 -36.95 -7.56
C ALA A 410 14.27 -35.52 -8.11
N THR A 411 13.16 -34.78 -8.23
CA THR A 411 13.13 -33.41 -8.79
C THR A 411 12.87 -32.33 -7.74
N VAL A 412 12.34 -32.70 -6.58
CA VAL A 412 11.98 -31.77 -5.51
C VAL A 412 13.14 -31.60 -4.52
N ASN A 413 13.81 -30.44 -4.58
CA ASN A 413 14.94 -30.12 -3.68
C ASN A 413 14.54 -29.91 -2.22
N ASN A 414 13.27 -29.58 -1.94
CA ASN A 414 12.76 -29.37 -0.58
C ASN A 414 11.38 -30.03 -0.42
N PRO A 415 11.33 -31.28 0.09
CA PRO A 415 10.09 -32.04 0.22
C PRO A 415 9.10 -31.37 1.18
N SER A 416 9.56 -30.78 2.30
CA SER A 416 8.70 -30.08 3.27
C SER A 416 7.97 -28.87 2.66
N ALA A 417 8.67 -28.07 1.84
CA ALA A 417 8.08 -26.92 1.16
C ALA A 417 7.05 -27.36 0.10
N PHE A 418 7.35 -28.41 -0.66
CA PHE A 418 6.42 -29.00 -1.62
C PHE A 418 5.14 -29.47 -0.92
N VAL A 419 5.27 -30.27 0.14
CA VAL A 419 4.13 -30.76 0.95
C VAL A 419 3.30 -29.61 1.51
N CYS A 420 3.93 -28.59 2.11
CA CYS A 420 3.21 -27.43 2.62
C CYS A 420 2.44 -26.68 1.52
N SER A 421 3.02 -26.57 0.32
CA SER A 421 2.38 -25.87 -0.82
C SER A 421 1.19 -26.65 -1.36
N GLN A 422 1.31 -27.98 -1.50
CA GLN A 422 0.25 -28.84 -2.01
C GLN A 422 -0.87 -29.00 -0.98
N ALA A 423 -0.55 -29.17 0.31
CA ALA A 423 -1.56 -29.24 1.37
C ALA A 423 -2.44 -27.98 1.43
N ARG A 424 -1.85 -26.79 1.18
CA ARG A 424 -2.62 -25.53 1.05
C ARG A 424 -3.53 -25.52 -0.17
N ARG A 425 -3.12 -26.13 -1.29
CA ARG A 425 -3.95 -26.26 -2.49
C ARG A 425 -5.10 -27.22 -2.26
N TYR A 426 -4.87 -28.38 -1.66
CA TYR A 426 -5.93 -29.32 -1.27
C TYR A 426 -6.98 -28.66 -0.38
N ARG A 427 -6.56 -27.87 0.62
CA ARG A 427 -7.51 -27.11 1.46
C ARG A 427 -8.27 -26.01 0.71
N ARG A 428 -7.67 -25.43 -0.34
CA ARG A 428 -8.28 -24.33 -1.11
C ARG A 428 -9.32 -24.82 -2.11
N TYR A 429 -9.10 -25.98 -2.72
CA TYR A 429 -9.94 -26.47 -3.82
C TYR A 429 -10.94 -27.55 -3.41
N GLY A 430 -10.82 -28.12 -2.20
CA GLY A 430 -11.62 -29.27 -1.80
C GLY A 430 -11.15 -30.55 -2.48
N GLN A 431 -11.44 -31.70 -1.87
CA GLN A 431 -10.92 -33.00 -2.32
C GLN A 431 -11.40 -33.37 -3.73
N GLU A 432 -12.66 -33.04 -4.07
CA GLU A 432 -13.31 -33.44 -5.33
C GLU A 432 -12.80 -32.68 -6.57
N ASN A 433 -12.30 -31.45 -6.42
CA ASN A 433 -11.85 -30.64 -7.58
C ASN A 433 -10.36 -30.78 -7.90
N TYR A 434 -9.57 -31.41 -7.01
CA TYR A 434 -8.12 -31.50 -7.21
C TYR A 434 -7.74 -32.59 -8.22
N GLU A 435 -8.42 -33.74 -8.20
CA GLU A 435 -8.15 -34.86 -9.12
C GLU A 435 -8.43 -34.50 -10.58
N ASP A 436 -9.47 -33.69 -10.83
CA ASP A 436 -9.87 -33.30 -12.19
C ASP A 436 -8.91 -32.26 -12.81
N ARG A 437 -8.17 -31.51 -11.99
CA ARG A 437 -7.17 -30.52 -12.46
C ARG A 437 -5.75 -31.09 -12.55
N SER A 438 -5.39 -32.07 -11.74
CA SER A 438 -4.04 -32.66 -11.74
C SER A 438 -3.80 -33.63 -12.91
N SER A 439 -4.86 -34.23 -13.46
CA SER A 439 -4.73 -35.30 -14.47
C SER A 439 -4.33 -34.86 -15.90
N GLY A 440 -4.17 -33.56 -16.18
CA GLY A 440 -3.64 -33.07 -17.47
C GLY A 440 -4.44 -33.49 -18.71
N ASN A 441 -5.65 -34.05 -18.57
CA ASN A 441 -6.31 -34.80 -19.63
C ASN A 441 -7.34 -33.99 -20.47
N ARG A 442 -7.24 -32.65 -20.48
CA ARG A 442 -8.18 -31.81 -21.27
C ARG A 442 -7.93 -31.84 -22.78
N TYR A 443 -6.77 -32.29 -23.25
CA TYR A 443 -6.46 -32.28 -24.69
C TYR A 443 -7.05 -33.44 -25.51
N ARG A 444 -7.71 -34.44 -24.91
CA ARG A 444 -8.23 -35.60 -25.67
C ARG A 444 -9.75 -35.63 -25.92
N ALA A 445 -10.54 -34.76 -25.29
CA ALA A 445 -11.99 -34.77 -25.46
C ALA A 445 -12.48 -33.96 -26.68
N TYR A 446 -11.76 -32.92 -27.10
CA TYR A 446 -12.19 -32.05 -28.20
C TYR A 446 -11.81 -32.54 -29.61
N GLU A 447 -10.93 -33.54 -29.73
CA GLU A 447 -10.43 -34.00 -31.03
C GLU A 447 -11.27 -35.12 -31.66
N ARG A 448 -12.20 -35.74 -30.92
CA ARG A 448 -13.04 -36.85 -31.41
C ARG A 448 -14.34 -36.43 -32.11
N GLN A 449 -14.67 -35.14 -32.15
CA GLN A 449 -15.92 -34.65 -32.77
C GLN A 449 -15.76 -34.01 -34.15
N ARG A 450 -14.55 -33.97 -34.73
CA ARG A 450 -14.29 -33.37 -36.06
C ARG A 450 -14.03 -34.36 -37.21
N SER A 451 -14.51 -35.59 -37.11
CA SER A 451 -14.33 -36.57 -38.19
C SER A 451 -15.65 -37.25 -38.55
N ARG A 452 -16.53 -36.52 -39.26
CA ARG A 452 -17.58 -37.06 -40.16
C ARG A 452 -18.31 -35.91 -40.86
N SER A 453 -17.73 -35.41 -41.94
CA SER A 453 -18.45 -34.62 -42.94
C SER A 453 -19.12 -35.57 -43.95
N PRO A 454 -20.44 -35.47 -44.19
CA PRO A 454 -21.09 -36.16 -45.29
C PRO A 454 -20.75 -35.48 -46.62
N ARG A 455 -20.44 -36.32 -47.61
CA ARG A 455 -20.18 -36.00 -49.02
C ARG A 455 -21.42 -35.29 -49.62
N ARG A 456 -21.29 -34.03 -50.04
CA ARG A 456 -22.31 -33.27 -50.77
C ARG A 456 -22.25 -33.61 -52.26
N GLU A 457 -23.40 -33.96 -52.82
CA GLU A 457 -23.62 -34.05 -54.27
C GLU A 457 -23.73 -32.66 -54.92
N PRO A 458 -23.38 -32.51 -56.21
CA PRO A 458 -23.45 -31.24 -56.91
C PRO A 458 -24.81 -31.05 -57.60
N GLY A 459 -25.44 -29.89 -57.36
CA GLY A 459 -26.44 -29.33 -58.28
C GLY A 459 -27.82 -29.09 -57.69
N VAL A 460 -27.97 -28.02 -56.90
CA VAL A 460 -29.26 -27.32 -56.77
C VAL A 460 -28.96 -25.82 -56.64
N ASN A 461 -29.40 -25.04 -57.64
CA ASN A 461 -29.45 -23.58 -57.57
C ASN A 461 -30.42 -23.18 -56.46
N LEU A 462 -29.89 -22.63 -55.37
CA LEU A 462 -30.67 -21.93 -54.36
C LEU A 462 -30.55 -20.44 -54.63
N THR A 463 -31.72 -19.86 -54.80
CA THR A 463 -32.08 -18.47 -54.96
C THR A 463 -31.38 -17.57 -53.94
N GLU A 464 -31.09 -16.35 -54.37
CA GLU A 464 -30.46 -15.27 -53.61
C GLU A 464 -31.08 -15.12 -52.19
N PRO A 465 -30.26 -14.92 -51.15
CA PRO A 465 -30.77 -14.68 -49.80
C PRO A 465 -31.33 -13.26 -49.73
N ASP A 466 -32.60 -13.15 -49.34
CA ASP A 466 -33.23 -11.90 -48.96
C ASP A 466 -32.48 -11.25 -47.78
N ASP A 467 -32.14 -9.97 -47.93
CA ASP A 467 -31.58 -9.08 -46.93
C ASP A 467 -32.56 -8.88 -45.75
N TYR A 468 -32.57 -9.82 -44.80
CA TYR A 468 -33.09 -9.58 -43.45
C TYR A 468 -31.94 -9.06 -42.58
N GLU A 469 -31.67 -7.76 -42.67
CA GLU A 469 -30.95 -7.03 -41.63
C GLU A 469 -31.82 -7.02 -40.37
N ASP A 470 -31.62 -8.00 -39.50
CA ASP A 470 -32.22 -8.08 -38.17
C ASP A 470 -31.59 -6.97 -37.30
N ALA A 471 -32.06 -5.73 -37.47
CA ALA A 471 -31.52 -4.51 -36.88
C ALA A 471 -31.66 -4.44 -35.34
N ASP A 472 -32.27 -5.45 -34.70
CA ASP A 472 -32.52 -5.52 -33.27
C ASP A 472 -31.63 -6.53 -32.53
N ALA A 473 -30.60 -7.09 -33.17
CA ALA A 473 -29.62 -7.91 -32.48
C ALA A 473 -28.78 -7.04 -31.51
N GLU A 474 -29.22 -6.93 -30.25
CA GLU A 474 -28.51 -6.25 -29.16
C GLU A 474 -27.02 -6.63 -29.19
N LYS A 475 -26.14 -5.61 -29.17
CA LYS A 475 -24.70 -5.88 -29.20
C LYS A 475 -24.35 -6.72 -27.97
N PRO A 476 -23.51 -7.76 -28.08
CA PRO A 476 -23.13 -8.61 -26.95
C PRO A 476 -22.58 -7.82 -25.75
N GLN A 477 -22.03 -6.63 -25.97
CA GLN A 477 -21.59 -5.71 -24.92
C GLN A 477 -22.75 -5.13 -24.10
N ASP A 478 -23.90 -4.83 -24.73
CA ASP A 478 -25.07 -4.30 -24.06
C ASP A 478 -25.68 -5.32 -23.09
N GLN A 479 -25.61 -6.61 -23.43
CA GLN A 479 -26.02 -7.70 -22.56
C GLN A 479 -25.17 -7.78 -21.28
N VAL A 480 -23.86 -7.52 -21.40
CA VAL A 480 -22.94 -7.51 -20.25
C VAL A 480 -23.23 -6.31 -19.33
N VAL A 481 -23.43 -5.11 -19.90
CA VAL A 481 -23.78 -3.90 -19.14
C VAL A 481 -25.13 -4.05 -18.44
N LYS A 482 -26.14 -4.58 -19.15
CA LYS A 482 -27.46 -4.87 -18.57
C LYS A 482 -27.36 -5.84 -17.40
N PHE A 483 -26.58 -6.92 -17.55
CA PHE A 483 -26.35 -7.89 -16.49
C PHE A 483 -25.66 -7.28 -15.25
N VAL A 484 -24.64 -6.43 -15.43
CA VAL A 484 -23.96 -5.74 -14.31
C VAL A 484 -24.94 -4.85 -13.55
N ASN A 485 -25.76 -4.08 -14.28
CA ASN A 485 -26.72 -3.15 -13.71
C ASN A 485 -27.87 -3.85 -12.97
N GLU A 486 -28.39 -4.95 -13.52
CA GLU A 486 -29.46 -5.73 -12.90
C GLU A 486 -29.03 -6.35 -11.56
N ASN A 487 -27.76 -6.76 -11.45
CA ASN A 487 -27.23 -7.44 -10.27
C ASN A 487 -26.59 -6.52 -9.22
N LYS A 488 -26.54 -5.20 -9.48
CA LYS A 488 -26.05 -4.17 -8.53
C LYS A 488 -24.69 -4.49 -7.90
N LEU A 489 -23.75 -5.01 -8.69
CA LEU A 489 -22.46 -5.52 -8.19
C LEU A 489 -21.48 -4.43 -7.72
N GLY A 490 -21.83 -3.15 -7.87
CA GLY A 490 -21.03 -2.02 -7.39
C GLY A 490 -19.64 -1.96 -8.04
N LEU A 491 -19.52 -2.38 -9.29
CA LEU A 491 -18.28 -2.30 -10.06
C LEU A 491 -17.99 -0.83 -10.40
N ASP A 492 -16.73 -0.43 -10.30
CA ASP A 492 -16.29 0.88 -10.77
C ASP A 492 -16.22 0.93 -12.30
N ASP A 493 -16.23 2.14 -12.87
CA ASP A 493 -16.24 2.35 -14.32
C ASP A 493 -15.05 1.69 -15.01
N ARG A 494 -13.91 1.60 -14.32
CA ARG A 494 -12.71 0.94 -14.84
C ARG A 494 -12.92 -0.56 -14.99
N ALA A 495 -13.49 -1.21 -13.99
CA ALA A 495 -13.83 -2.63 -14.06
C ALA A 495 -14.90 -2.90 -15.12
N MET A 496 -15.91 -2.03 -15.27
CA MET A 496 -16.89 -2.16 -16.35
C MET A 496 -16.25 -2.04 -17.74
N LYS A 497 -15.37 -1.05 -17.94
CA LYS A 497 -14.65 -0.87 -19.21
C LYS A 497 -13.77 -2.06 -19.56
N ALA A 498 -13.05 -2.60 -18.57
CA ALA A 498 -12.25 -3.81 -18.73
C ALA A 498 -13.09 -5.07 -18.98
N LEU A 499 -14.33 -5.12 -18.48
CA LEU A 499 -15.26 -6.21 -18.75
C LEU A 499 -15.79 -6.13 -20.19
N CYS A 500 -16.04 -4.92 -20.70
CA CYS A 500 -16.48 -4.68 -22.08
C CYS A 500 -15.39 -4.89 -23.13
N SER A 501 -14.10 -4.80 -22.77
CA SER A 501 -12.98 -5.07 -23.69
C SER A 501 -12.73 -6.56 -23.91
N VAL A 502 -13.24 -7.43 -23.04
CA VAL A 502 -13.12 -8.89 -23.13
C VAL A 502 -14.29 -9.46 -23.95
N PRO A 503 -14.11 -10.57 -24.72
CA PRO A 503 -15.19 -11.21 -25.46
C PRO A 503 -16.39 -11.53 -24.55
N ALA A 504 -17.61 -11.24 -25.02
CA ALA A 504 -18.82 -11.27 -24.19
C ALA A 504 -19.02 -12.59 -23.41
N MET A 505 -18.69 -13.73 -24.01
CA MET A 505 -18.75 -15.04 -23.34
C MET A 505 -17.82 -15.15 -22.13
N GLN A 506 -16.61 -14.59 -22.23
CA GLN A 506 -15.64 -14.58 -21.13
C GLN A 506 -16.02 -13.54 -20.08
N ALA A 507 -16.53 -12.38 -20.49
CA ALA A 507 -17.09 -11.37 -19.57
C ALA A 507 -18.22 -11.95 -18.70
N VAL A 508 -19.17 -12.69 -19.30
CA VAL A 508 -20.24 -13.38 -18.56
C VAL A 508 -19.67 -14.43 -17.61
N GLN A 509 -18.61 -15.15 -17.98
CA GLN A 509 -17.97 -16.12 -17.10
C GLN A 509 -17.32 -15.46 -15.88
N VAL A 510 -16.56 -14.36 -16.07
CA VAL A 510 -15.97 -13.59 -14.96
C VAL A 510 -17.03 -13.13 -13.97
N MET A 511 -18.19 -12.72 -14.49
CA MET A 511 -19.31 -12.27 -13.68
C MET A 511 -19.99 -13.40 -12.91
N ARG A 512 -20.16 -14.59 -13.51
CA ARG A 512 -20.65 -15.79 -12.79
C ARG A 512 -19.68 -16.19 -11.68
N ASP A 513 -18.39 -16.23 -11.98
CA ASP A 513 -17.37 -16.57 -10.98
C ASP A 513 -17.39 -15.57 -9.80
N LEU A 514 -17.61 -14.28 -10.08
CA LEU A 514 -17.77 -13.26 -9.03
C LEU A 514 -19.03 -13.50 -8.18
N MET A 515 -20.16 -13.86 -8.81
CA MET A 515 -21.40 -14.17 -8.09
C MET A 515 -21.26 -15.41 -7.21
N ASP A 516 -20.67 -16.48 -7.72
CA ASP A 516 -20.43 -17.70 -6.95
C ASP A 516 -19.57 -17.41 -5.71
N LEU A 517 -18.55 -16.54 -5.83
CA LEU A 517 -17.75 -16.10 -4.70
C LEU A 517 -18.55 -15.29 -3.67
N LEU A 518 -19.47 -14.44 -4.12
CA LEU A 518 -20.34 -13.65 -3.24
C LEU A 518 -21.36 -14.55 -2.51
N ASP A 519 -21.94 -15.52 -3.21
CA ASP A 519 -22.91 -16.48 -2.65
C ASP A 519 -22.27 -17.44 -1.64
N GLU A 520 -21.01 -17.81 -1.83
CA GLU A 520 -20.22 -18.56 -0.86
C GLU A 520 -19.89 -17.75 0.41
N GLY A 521 -20.30 -16.48 0.49
CA GLY A 521 -20.00 -15.59 1.61
C GLY A 521 -18.52 -15.24 1.70
N LYS A 522 -17.74 -15.44 0.63
CA LYS A 522 -16.36 -14.95 0.58
C LYS A 522 -16.43 -13.43 0.47
N ASP A 523 -15.84 -12.77 1.45
CA ASP A 523 -15.71 -11.31 1.49
C ASP A 523 -14.75 -10.86 0.37
N VAL A 524 -15.28 -10.75 -0.85
CA VAL A 524 -14.60 -10.10 -1.97
C VAL A 524 -14.70 -8.60 -1.72
N ARG A 525 -13.87 -8.10 -0.81
CA ARG A 525 -13.83 -6.70 -0.36
C ARG A 525 -13.77 -5.67 -1.48
N LYS A 526 -13.42 -6.08 -2.71
CA LYS A 526 -13.33 -5.25 -3.91
C LYS A 526 -13.72 -6.05 -5.16
N GLY A 527 -15.01 -6.15 -5.47
CA GLY A 527 -15.51 -6.79 -6.70
C GLY A 527 -14.83 -6.26 -7.96
N SER A 528 -14.64 -4.94 -8.06
CA SER A 528 -13.92 -4.28 -9.18
C SER A 528 -12.48 -4.81 -9.36
N ALA A 529 -11.77 -5.07 -8.26
CA ALA A 529 -10.40 -5.56 -8.33
C ALA A 529 -10.32 -7.02 -8.81
N TYR A 530 -11.32 -7.83 -8.47
CA TYR A 530 -11.45 -9.19 -8.99
C TYR A 530 -11.68 -9.17 -10.50
N VAL A 531 -12.65 -8.38 -10.96
CA VAL A 531 -12.99 -8.24 -12.39
C VAL A 531 -11.78 -7.76 -13.19
N LEU A 532 -11.12 -6.68 -12.74
CA LEU A 532 -9.93 -6.14 -13.40
C LEU A 532 -8.78 -7.16 -13.51
N LYS A 533 -8.62 -8.00 -12.47
CA LYS A 533 -7.61 -9.05 -12.49
C LYS A 533 -7.98 -10.16 -13.47
N ALA A 534 -9.22 -10.63 -13.45
CA ALA A 534 -9.69 -11.69 -14.33
C ALA A 534 -9.65 -11.27 -15.81
N CYS A 535 -10.09 -10.05 -16.13
CA CYS A 535 -10.00 -9.52 -17.50
C CYS A 535 -8.55 -9.41 -17.99
N ARG A 536 -7.60 -9.08 -17.09
CA ARG A 536 -6.16 -9.05 -17.43
C ARG A 536 -5.60 -10.43 -17.73
N GLU A 537 -5.97 -11.44 -16.94
CA GLU A 537 -5.55 -12.84 -17.17
C GLU A 537 -6.10 -13.34 -18.51
N ILE A 538 -7.38 -13.08 -18.80
CA ILE A 538 -8.01 -13.43 -20.08
C ILE A 538 -7.30 -12.77 -21.27
N ALA A 539 -6.96 -11.49 -21.14
CA ALA A 539 -6.24 -10.78 -22.18
C ALA A 539 -4.82 -11.31 -22.39
N GLN A 540 -4.10 -11.65 -21.31
CA GLN A 540 -2.78 -12.27 -21.41
C GLN A 540 -2.83 -13.63 -22.12
N ASP A 541 -3.84 -14.45 -21.81
CA ASP A 541 -4.05 -15.75 -22.45
C ASP A 541 -4.42 -15.60 -23.94
N ALA A 542 -5.11 -14.51 -24.30
CA ALA A 542 -5.44 -14.17 -25.69
C ALA A 542 -4.25 -13.54 -26.46
N GLY A 543 -3.12 -13.27 -25.79
CA GLY A 543 -1.97 -12.59 -26.39
C GLY A 543 -2.20 -11.11 -26.63
N TRP A 544 -3.20 -10.50 -25.98
CA TRP A 544 -3.46 -9.07 -26.07
C TRP A 544 -2.44 -8.30 -25.25
N THR A 545 -1.91 -7.25 -25.86
CA THR A 545 -0.99 -6.35 -25.17
C THR A 545 -1.75 -5.56 -24.09
N PRO A 546 -1.13 -5.20 -22.96
CA PRO A 546 -1.79 -4.42 -21.91
C PRO A 546 -2.42 -3.09 -22.37
N HIS A 547 -2.05 -2.61 -23.55
CA HIS A 547 -2.60 -1.40 -24.17
C HIS A 547 -3.99 -1.62 -24.78
N GLU A 548 -4.27 -2.82 -25.31
CA GLU A 548 -5.54 -3.15 -26.00
C GLU A 548 -6.69 -3.37 -25.00
N VAL A 549 -6.39 -3.84 -23.78
CA VAL A 549 -7.39 -4.21 -22.76
C VAL A 549 -7.98 -2.99 -22.04
N ASN A 550 -7.28 -1.86 -22.03
CA ASN A 550 -7.72 -0.64 -21.34
C ASN A 550 -8.70 0.23 -22.16
N GLY A 551 -9.11 -0.22 -23.36
CA GLY A 551 -10.20 0.38 -24.12
C GLY A 551 -10.02 1.88 -24.35
N SER A 552 -8.87 2.35 -24.82
CA SER A 552 -8.79 3.68 -25.44
C SER A 552 -9.51 3.59 -26.78
N ASP A 553 -10.83 3.75 -26.74
CA ASP A 553 -11.65 3.91 -27.94
C ASP A 553 -11.15 5.16 -28.68
N GLY A 554 -10.65 4.95 -29.89
CA GLY A 554 -9.91 5.92 -30.69
C GLY A 554 -10.79 7.02 -31.28
N LEU A 555 -11.36 7.84 -30.40
CA LEU A 555 -11.91 9.15 -30.73
C LEU A 555 -11.13 10.20 -29.91
N ASP A 556 -10.10 10.76 -30.55
CA ASP A 556 -9.44 12.02 -30.19
C ASP A 556 -8.90 12.19 -28.74
N GLU A 557 -8.29 11.15 -28.15
CA GLU A 557 -7.28 11.35 -27.08
C GLU A 557 -5.89 11.20 -27.71
N GLU A 558 -5.44 12.23 -28.42
CA GLU A 558 -4.02 12.39 -28.78
C GLU A 558 -3.17 12.35 -27.51
N ASP A 559 -2.29 11.35 -27.45
CA ASP A 559 -0.99 11.35 -26.78
C ASP A 559 -0.79 12.38 -25.64
N ASP A 560 -1.56 12.20 -24.57
CA ASP A 560 -1.54 13.13 -23.43
C ASP A 560 -0.39 12.85 -22.44
N THR A 561 0.51 11.91 -22.78
CA THR A 561 1.70 11.58 -21.98
C THR A 561 2.92 12.42 -22.30
N GLU A 562 2.99 13.06 -23.47
CA GLU A 562 3.98 14.10 -23.71
C GLU A 562 3.51 15.39 -23.04
N VAL A 563 4.17 15.74 -21.93
CA VAL A 563 4.07 17.07 -21.34
C VAL A 563 4.61 18.04 -22.40
N PRO A 564 3.80 18.97 -22.93
CA PRO A 564 4.29 19.95 -23.89
C PRO A 564 5.56 20.60 -23.36
N ALA A 565 6.62 20.65 -24.17
CA ALA A 565 7.92 21.17 -23.76
C ALA A 565 7.85 22.62 -23.24
N ASP A 566 6.79 23.36 -23.58
CA ASP A 566 6.50 24.69 -23.08
C ASP A 566 5.18 24.71 -22.30
N TRP A 567 5.29 24.88 -20.98
CA TRP A 567 4.13 24.98 -20.09
C TRP A 567 3.20 26.14 -20.45
N ARG A 568 3.69 27.18 -21.15
CA ARG A 568 2.87 28.33 -21.57
C ARG A 568 1.69 27.93 -22.44
N SER A 569 1.89 26.90 -23.26
CA SER A 569 0.89 26.36 -24.19
C SER A 569 0.02 25.25 -23.60
N MET A 570 0.25 24.88 -22.33
CA MET A 570 -0.42 23.75 -21.71
C MET A 570 -1.88 24.09 -21.40
N PRO A 571 -2.86 23.28 -21.87
CA PRO A 571 -4.27 23.46 -21.50
C PRO A 571 -4.45 23.38 -19.98
N LEU A 572 -5.31 24.24 -19.40
CA LEU A 572 -5.53 24.33 -17.95
C LEU A 572 -5.88 22.97 -17.31
N ARG A 573 -6.66 22.15 -18.01
CA ARG A 573 -6.99 20.78 -17.61
C ARG A 573 -5.77 19.88 -17.47
N LYS A 574 -4.87 19.91 -18.47
CA LYS A 574 -3.63 19.12 -18.49
C LYS A 574 -2.69 19.62 -17.40
N TRP A 575 -2.62 20.93 -17.21
CA TRP A 575 -1.89 21.55 -16.12
C TRP A 575 -2.37 21.06 -14.74
N LEU A 576 -3.66 21.11 -14.44
CA LEU A 576 -4.20 20.65 -13.14
C LEU A 576 -3.87 19.19 -12.84
N LYS A 577 -3.95 18.31 -13.84
CA LYS A 577 -3.49 16.91 -13.71
C LYS A 577 -1.99 16.84 -13.43
N SER A 578 -1.17 17.67 -14.08
CA SER A 578 0.28 17.68 -13.83
C SER A 578 0.63 18.10 -12.39
N VAL A 579 -0.13 19.05 -11.81
CA VAL A 579 0.11 19.59 -10.46
C VAL A 579 -0.06 18.52 -9.37
N ASP A 580 -0.99 17.57 -9.53
CA ASP A 580 -1.23 16.50 -8.56
C ASP A 580 -0.70 15.11 -8.95
N GLY A 581 0.08 15.04 -10.03
CA GLY A 581 0.66 13.80 -10.55
C GLY A 581 -0.37 12.86 -11.17
N GLY A 582 -1.37 13.42 -11.86
CA GLY A 582 -2.41 12.70 -12.60
C GLY A 582 -3.51 12.11 -11.73
N LYS A 583 -3.61 12.54 -10.46
CA LYS A 583 -4.59 11.99 -9.50
C LYS A 583 -5.96 12.65 -9.64
N GLY A 584 -6.02 13.85 -10.20
CA GLY A 584 -7.25 14.57 -10.47
C GLY A 584 -7.95 15.15 -9.25
N PHE A 585 -7.25 15.28 -8.11
CA PHE A 585 -7.75 15.97 -6.91
C PHE A 585 -7.99 17.46 -7.15
N LEU A 586 -7.25 18.06 -8.09
CA LEU A 586 -7.35 19.48 -8.42
C LEU A 586 -8.35 19.79 -9.54
N MET A 587 -8.94 18.77 -10.16
CA MET A 587 -9.94 18.92 -11.23
C MET A 587 -11.18 19.69 -10.80
N GLN A 588 -11.50 19.69 -9.50
CA GLN A 588 -12.58 20.52 -8.94
C GLN A 588 -12.38 22.04 -9.13
N TYR A 589 -11.18 22.49 -9.51
CA TYR A 589 -10.87 23.88 -9.79
C TYR A 589 -10.85 24.20 -11.30
N GLU A 590 -11.05 23.21 -12.18
CA GLU A 590 -11.01 23.38 -13.64
C GLU A 590 -12.04 24.40 -14.14
N GLU A 591 -13.29 24.25 -13.73
CA GLU A 591 -14.37 25.15 -14.17
C GLU A 591 -14.17 26.60 -13.69
N PRO A 592 -13.85 26.88 -12.40
CA PRO A 592 -13.46 28.22 -11.97
C PRO A 592 -12.24 28.80 -12.68
N LEU A 593 -11.26 27.96 -13.02
CA LEU A 593 -10.06 28.39 -13.75
C LEU A 593 -10.40 28.78 -15.19
N MET A 594 -11.11 27.93 -15.92
CA MET A 594 -11.52 28.19 -17.30
C MET A 594 -12.52 29.35 -17.43
N ALA A 595 -13.27 29.65 -16.37
CA ALA A 595 -14.18 30.79 -16.37
C ALA A 595 -13.47 32.15 -16.21
N ASN A 596 -12.28 32.16 -15.59
CA ASN A 596 -11.56 33.39 -15.26
C ASN A 596 -10.27 33.58 -16.07
N TYR A 597 -9.70 32.52 -16.64
CA TYR A 597 -8.44 32.55 -17.38
C TYR A 597 -8.52 31.69 -18.63
N ASP A 598 -7.89 32.17 -19.71
CA ASP A 598 -7.83 31.46 -20.99
C ASP A 598 -6.63 30.51 -21.04
N THR A 599 -5.49 30.93 -20.47
CA THR A 599 -4.20 30.22 -20.57
C THR A 599 -3.47 30.17 -19.24
N LEU A 600 -2.56 29.20 -19.10
CA LEU A 600 -1.69 29.10 -17.93
C LEU A 600 -0.73 30.30 -17.81
N GLU A 601 -0.31 30.86 -18.95
CA GLU A 601 0.52 32.06 -19.01
C GLU A 601 -0.14 33.25 -18.31
N GLN A 602 -1.45 33.48 -18.51
CA GLN A 602 -2.19 34.55 -17.81
C GLN A 602 -2.16 34.36 -16.29
N ILE A 603 -2.32 33.12 -15.81
CA ILE A 603 -2.25 32.81 -14.37
C ILE A 603 -0.85 33.13 -13.84
N MET A 604 0.19 32.80 -14.61
CA MET A 604 1.57 33.09 -14.22
C MET A 604 1.85 34.60 -14.18
N GLU A 605 1.44 35.35 -15.20
CA GLU A 605 1.64 36.80 -15.22
C GLU A 605 0.89 37.54 -14.10
N LEU A 606 -0.30 37.05 -13.72
CA LEU A 606 -1.14 37.72 -12.72
C LEU A 606 -0.74 37.37 -11.28
N TYR A 607 -0.40 36.12 -10.99
CA TYR A 607 -0.26 35.63 -9.63
C TYR A 607 1.16 35.21 -9.25
N VAL A 608 2.08 35.10 -10.20
CA VAL A 608 3.45 34.72 -9.88
C VAL A 608 4.27 36.00 -9.69
N THR A 609 4.71 36.22 -8.46
CA THR A 609 5.56 37.37 -8.17
C THR A 609 6.95 37.11 -8.77
N PRO A 610 7.61 38.11 -9.40
CA PRO A 610 8.99 37.98 -9.81
C PRO A 610 9.86 37.48 -8.64
N PRO A 611 10.89 36.66 -8.90
CA PRO A 611 11.74 36.15 -7.84
C PRO A 611 12.28 37.32 -6.99
N GLY A 612 12.10 37.22 -5.68
CA GLY A 612 12.63 38.21 -4.75
C GLY A 612 14.15 38.16 -4.68
N ASP A 613 14.73 38.94 -3.76
CA ASP A 613 16.19 38.91 -3.50
C ASP A 613 16.68 37.50 -3.09
N ASP A 614 15.77 36.63 -2.64
CA ASP A 614 16.04 35.24 -2.29
C ASP A 614 16.01 34.27 -3.49
N GLY A 615 15.74 34.77 -4.70
CA GLY A 615 15.63 34.00 -5.93
C GLY A 615 14.42 33.07 -5.97
N LYS A 616 13.54 33.11 -4.97
CA LYS A 616 12.39 32.21 -4.90
C LYS A 616 11.18 32.88 -5.53
N ILE A 617 10.52 32.09 -6.36
CA ILE A 617 9.21 32.45 -6.87
C ILE A 617 8.15 32.06 -5.84
N ALA A 618 7.25 32.99 -5.57
CA ALA A 618 6.08 32.75 -4.74
C ALA A 618 4.82 33.05 -5.54
N ILE A 619 3.85 32.15 -5.43
CA ILE A 619 2.49 32.41 -5.90
C ILE A 619 1.80 33.33 -4.89
N ASP A 620 1.17 34.40 -5.38
CA ASP A 620 0.42 35.34 -4.57
C ASP A 620 -0.75 34.62 -3.88
N GLN A 621 -0.99 34.98 -2.61
CA GLN A 621 -2.05 34.41 -1.80
C GLN A 621 -3.44 34.69 -2.39
N THR A 622 -3.58 35.79 -3.15
CA THR A 622 -4.79 36.19 -3.88
C THR A 622 -5.28 35.11 -4.87
N PHE A 623 -4.36 34.36 -5.50
CA PHE A 623 -4.71 33.23 -6.37
C PHE A 623 -5.63 32.22 -5.68
N PHE A 624 -5.29 31.88 -4.44
CA PHE A 624 -6.04 30.89 -3.67
C PHE A 624 -7.39 31.43 -3.20
N ASP A 625 -7.49 32.73 -2.97
CA ASP A 625 -8.71 33.36 -2.52
C ASP A 625 -9.70 33.51 -3.70
N ASP A 626 -9.21 33.88 -4.88
CA ASP A 626 -10.00 34.01 -6.12
C ASP A 626 -10.57 32.66 -6.57
N LEU A 627 -9.75 31.60 -6.52
CA LEU A 627 -10.18 30.23 -6.84
C LEU A 627 -10.88 29.51 -5.68
N LYS A 628 -11.01 30.15 -4.52
CA LYS A 628 -11.59 29.58 -3.29
C LYS A 628 -10.96 28.23 -2.91
N VAL A 629 -9.63 28.15 -3.01
CA VAL A 629 -8.86 26.96 -2.63
C VAL A 629 -8.75 26.90 -1.10
N GLU A 630 -9.75 26.35 -0.42
CA GLU A 630 -9.76 26.31 1.06
C GLU A 630 -8.79 25.25 1.63
N LYS A 631 -8.59 24.13 0.91
CA LYS A 631 -7.82 22.99 1.39
C LYS A 631 -6.32 23.29 1.36
N THR A 632 -5.67 23.32 2.53
CA THR A 632 -4.22 23.53 2.67
C THR A 632 -3.38 22.54 1.85
N GLY A 633 -3.84 21.30 1.70
CA GLY A 633 -3.17 20.29 0.88
C GLY A 633 -3.12 20.68 -0.60
N HIS A 634 -4.19 21.29 -1.12
CA HIS A 634 -4.25 21.74 -2.51
C HIS A 634 -3.37 22.97 -2.73
N LYS A 635 -3.40 23.95 -1.81
CA LYS A 635 -2.50 25.12 -1.84
C LYS A 635 -1.03 24.70 -1.99
N ARG A 636 -0.60 23.75 -1.17
CA ARG A 636 0.78 23.20 -1.21
C ARG A 636 1.14 22.49 -2.51
N LEU A 637 0.17 21.86 -3.20
CA LEU A 637 0.43 21.22 -4.48
C LEU A 637 0.70 22.28 -5.56
N PHE A 638 -0.09 23.35 -5.60
CA PHE A 638 0.16 24.49 -6.48
C PHE A 638 1.52 25.14 -6.17
N GLU A 639 1.76 25.53 -4.92
CA GLU A 639 3.05 26.12 -4.50
C GLU A 639 4.24 25.23 -4.91
N LYS A 640 4.14 23.92 -4.68
CA LYS A 640 5.19 22.98 -5.06
C LYS A 640 5.40 22.95 -6.57
N TRP A 641 4.34 22.88 -7.36
CA TRP A 641 4.45 22.82 -8.81
C TRP A 641 5.11 24.10 -9.37
N PHE A 642 4.73 25.28 -8.88
CA PHE A 642 5.35 26.55 -9.30
C PHE A 642 6.83 26.63 -8.93
N ASN A 643 7.21 26.15 -7.74
CA ASN A 643 8.63 26.06 -7.36
C ASN A 643 9.41 25.08 -8.26
N ASP A 644 8.84 23.91 -8.53
CA ASP A 644 9.51 22.86 -9.31
C ASP A 644 9.73 23.28 -10.78
N GLN A 645 8.86 24.10 -11.37
CA GLN A 645 8.99 24.54 -12.77
C GLN A 645 10.06 25.62 -12.99
N TRP A 646 10.43 26.38 -11.96
CA TRP A 646 11.38 27.49 -12.10
C TRP A 646 12.81 27.16 -11.67
N ASP A 647 13.02 25.97 -11.11
CA ASP A 647 14.35 25.39 -10.90
C ASP A 647 14.98 24.83 -12.21
N LEU A 648 14.25 24.91 -13.33
CA LEU A 648 14.68 24.55 -14.69
C LEU A 648 15.25 25.77 -15.43
#